data_AF-J4VPK0-F1
#
_entry.id   AF-J4VPK0-F1
#
_cell.length_a   1.000
_cell.length_b   1.000
_cell.length_c   1.000
_cell.angle_alpha   90.00
_cell.angle_beta   90.00
_cell.angle_gamma   90.00
#
_symmetry.space_group_name_H-M   'P 1'
#
loop_
_entity.id
_entity.type
_entity.pdbx_description
1 polymer ?
#
loop_
_entity_poly.entity_id
_entity_poly.type
_entity_poly.pdbx_seq_one_letter_code
_entity_poly.pdbx_strand_id
1 'polypeptide(L)'
;MQTDTYTSAHGASVTRFADVEILRYEIPGFETLPLERKLFVYHLSEAALAGRDITFDQNGRYGLRLRALFEGIYLGYEGDRTSVDFRGVEEYLFRLWFSSGIHHHYGSEKFEPHFSEAYLRSCIEELQRSKGQLLRFRGRELDELLAVVFDPEREPRRTVQSGEGDLVQASSANFYAPDVTQAEAEAFYRAAYDYLTEEERQEPPSLGLNSRLAKTEDGQLYEEVYKQDGLYGEALSQIIAHLKAAVAYAESEAQRKTILSLIEYYKKGELEEYNRYSIHWVGDTEPVVDFINGFTEVYTDPLGMKGMWESLVHIRDEKASERTVKICSEAAWFEAHAPIDARFKKENPRGVSATVVSVAMLAGDSYPATPIGINLPNADWIRATYGSKSVTIDNIHEAYRLAARHSGMDAAFVPDPATRALLEKYEGVTEHLHTDLHECLGHGSGKLLDGVSPDALGAYHSTLEEARADLFALYYMADEYLVELGLLPDTEAYKACYYRYLLNGLVTQLVRIRPGHVLEEAHMRNRALIARYVLERATASGAAELRGLELIVHDYAALRPIIAELLAEVQRIKSEGDQPAGRALVERYAIDVDPKLHAEVLRRYATLNIAPYKGFVNPRLELVYDAEGGITDVRATYTEGYAEQMLRYSREYATLPEDPTTAEQVRHPEPSDATLEAAKALRGSLRHAMDGQVASSMRSKGLYYGINFGLTLDYILRLAEKQPKSADLARYILSRDVRELKIIGQLIYPEEAVTYEVATQLALSSFSNPELRDYLAKHFFDRIPEAPYWALDWIFTEHSQRWEDLLPVAFTILARWLSQGFHIEHEAHRKRLLSEVLEILSDSEVPFPTPLQRTALLMLKRWGRSDEALRSEVLASPLLKAWAEGEAPVQREFADDLTFEFEEFITNPS
;
A
#
# COMPACT_ATOMS: atom_id res chain seq x y z
N MET A 1 -30.49 -31.45 -20.05
CA MET A 1 -29.07 -31.70 -19.78
C MET A 1 -28.28 -31.05 -20.89
N GLN A 2 -28.00 -29.77 -20.71
CA GLN A 2 -27.14 -28.99 -21.57
C GLN A 2 -25.90 -28.76 -20.71
N THR A 3 -24.80 -29.42 -21.09
CA THR A 3 -23.49 -29.25 -20.46
C THR A 3 -22.95 -27.90 -20.89
N ASP A 4 -23.15 -26.88 -20.08
CA ASP A 4 -22.43 -25.61 -20.23
C ASP A 4 -20.96 -25.89 -19.92
N THR A 5 -20.16 -25.93 -20.97
CA THR A 5 -18.70 -25.85 -20.91
C THR A 5 -18.33 -24.45 -20.43
N TYR A 6 -18.31 -24.23 -19.12
CA TYR A 6 -17.55 -23.13 -18.54
C TYR A 6 -16.07 -23.45 -18.77
N THR A 7 -15.44 -22.75 -19.71
CA THR A 7 -13.99 -22.58 -19.69
C THR A 7 -13.63 -21.97 -18.34
N SER A 8 -12.87 -22.71 -17.53
CA SER A 8 -12.37 -22.25 -16.21
C SER A 8 -11.73 -20.86 -16.36
N ALA A 9 -12.06 -19.94 -15.45
CA ALA A 9 -11.46 -18.62 -15.42
C ALA A 9 -10.01 -18.70 -14.91
N HIS A 10 -9.62 -19.81 -14.27
CA HIS A 10 -8.30 -20.02 -13.69
C HIS A 10 -7.16 -19.92 -14.72
N GLY A 11 -6.20 -19.03 -14.49
CA GLY A 11 -5.09 -18.76 -15.41
C GLY A 11 -5.48 -17.96 -16.67
N ALA A 12 -6.73 -17.51 -16.79
CA ALA A 12 -7.17 -16.72 -17.95
C ALA A 12 -6.56 -15.31 -17.92
N SER A 13 -6.08 -14.84 -19.07
CA SER A 13 -5.61 -13.47 -19.27
C SER A 13 -6.79 -12.49 -19.23
N VAL A 14 -6.67 -11.45 -18.40
CA VAL A 14 -7.67 -10.39 -18.21
C VAL A 14 -7.33 -9.18 -19.07
N THR A 15 -6.09 -8.72 -18.98
CA THR A 15 -5.58 -7.59 -19.74
C THR A 15 -4.05 -7.64 -19.79
N ARG A 16 -3.48 -6.94 -20.76
CA ARG A 16 -2.04 -6.77 -20.92
C ARG A 16 -1.73 -5.32 -21.25
N PHE A 17 -0.71 -4.78 -20.59
CA PHE A 17 -0.24 -3.41 -20.75
C PHE A 17 1.25 -3.36 -20.40
N ALA A 18 2.02 -2.48 -21.05
CA ALA A 18 3.47 -2.45 -20.91
C ALA A 18 4.10 -3.87 -20.95
N ASP A 19 4.78 -4.26 -19.87
CA ASP A 19 5.45 -5.54 -19.64
C ASP A 19 4.71 -6.46 -18.64
N VAL A 20 3.44 -6.16 -18.37
CA VAL A 20 2.59 -6.85 -17.40
C VAL A 20 1.41 -7.55 -18.08
N GLU A 21 1.09 -8.75 -17.62
CA GLU A 21 -0.17 -9.43 -17.93
C GLU A 21 -0.92 -9.80 -16.65
N ILE A 22 -2.18 -9.37 -16.58
CA ILE A 22 -3.06 -9.66 -15.45
C ILE A 22 -3.79 -10.96 -15.73
N LEU A 23 -3.68 -11.90 -14.81
CA LEU A 23 -4.32 -13.21 -14.84
C LEU A 23 -5.46 -13.29 -13.82
N ARG A 24 -6.26 -14.35 -13.89
CA ARG A 24 -7.25 -14.70 -12.87
C ARG A 24 -6.79 -15.94 -12.10
N TYR A 25 -7.17 -16.01 -10.83
CA TYR A 25 -7.16 -17.25 -10.06
C TYR A 25 -8.57 -17.56 -9.55
N GLU A 26 -8.80 -18.83 -9.23
CA GLU A 26 -10.04 -19.35 -8.65
C GLU A 26 -9.71 -19.83 -7.23
N ILE A 27 -10.74 -20.07 -6.40
CA ILE A 27 -10.58 -20.62 -5.05
C ILE A 27 -11.15 -22.04 -5.04
N PRO A 28 -10.33 -23.08 -5.31
CA PRO A 28 -10.81 -24.46 -5.39
C PRO A 28 -11.57 -24.87 -4.13
N GLY A 29 -12.79 -25.39 -4.31
CA GLY A 29 -13.60 -25.94 -3.21
C GLY A 29 -14.32 -24.90 -2.34
N PHE A 30 -14.21 -23.59 -2.63
CA PHE A 30 -14.82 -22.53 -1.83
C PHE A 30 -16.34 -22.70 -1.66
N GLU A 31 -17.05 -23.12 -2.71
CA GLU A 31 -18.51 -23.31 -2.71
C GLU A 31 -18.95 -24.36 -1.68
N THR A 32 -18.09 -25.33 -1.39
CA THR A 32 -18.35 -26.45 -0.48
C THR A 32 -18.00 -26.15 0.97
N LEU A 33 -17.36 -25.01 1.26
CA LEU A 33 -17.05 -24.61 2.63
C LEU A 33 -18.33 -24.36 3.44
N PRO A 34 -18.35 -24.74 4.73
CA PRO A 34 -19.39 -24.32 5.66
C PRO A 34 -19.54 -22.80 5.70
N LEU A 35 -20.77 -22.31 5.92
CA LEU A 35 -21.07 -20.88 5.95
C LEU A 35 -20.19 -20.10 6.93
N GLU A 36 -19.92 -20.65 8.12
CA GLU A 36 -19.06 -20.01 9.13
C GLU A 36 -17.64 -19.75 8.59
N ARG A 37 -17.05 -20.71 7.86
CA ARG A 37 -15.74 -20.53 7.22
C ARG A 37 -15.80 -19.53 6.08
N LYS A 38 -16.87 -19.55 5.29
CA LYS A 38 -17.08 -18.56 4.22
C LYS A 38 -17.17 -17.13 4.79
N LEU A 39 -17.89 -16.95 5.89
CA LEU A 39 -17.98 -15.68 6.62
C LEU A 39 -16.64 -15.27 7.23
N PHE A 40 -15.87 -16.23 7.73
CA PHE A 40 -14.52 -15.98 8.23
C PHE A 40 -13.60 -15.47 7.13
N VAL A 41 -13.54 -16.18 5.99
CA VAL A 41 -12.79 -15.76 4.80
C VAL A 41 -13.26 -14.40 4.31
N TYR A 42 -14.57 -14.14 4.28
CA TYR A 42 -15.13 -12.84 3.89
C TYR A 42 -14.59 -11.71 4.77
N HIS A 43 -14.73 -11.81 6.10
CA HIS A 43 -14.27 -10.73 7.00
C HIS A 43 -12.75 -10.54 6.97
N LEU A 44 -11.97 -11.62 6.88
CA LEU A 44 -10.51 -11.50 6.69
C LEU A 44 -10.16 -10.84 5.35
N SER A 45 -10.93 -11.12 4.29
CA SER A 45 -10.74 -10.50 2.97
C SER A 45 -11.08 -9.02 2.97
N GLU A 46 -12.14 -8.61 3.66
CA GLU A 46 -12.48 -7.19 3.83
C GLU A 46 -11.40 -6.45 4.65
N ALA A 47 -10.85 -7.11 5.68
CA ALA A 47 -9.69 -6.59 6.43
C ALA A 47 -8.46 -6.46 5.53
N ALA A 48 -8.24 -7.38 4.59
CA ALA A 48 -7.14 -7.29 3.64
C ALA A 48 -7.32 -6.10 2.68
N LEU A 49 -8.50 -5.94 2.08
CA LEU A 49 -8.73 -4.88 1.10
C LEU A 49 -8.68 -3.47 1.71
N ALA A 50 -9.08 -3.32 2.98
CA ALA A 50 -9.02 -2.05 3.72
C ALA A 50 -7.58 -1.50 3.91
N GLY A 51 -6.54 -2.31 3.73
CA GLY A 51 -5.15 -1.86 3.85
C GLY A 51 -4.50 -1.35 2.56
N ARG A 52 -5.20 -1.41 1.41
CA ARG A 52 -4.64 -1.06 0.09
C ARG A 52 -3.93 0.30 0.06
N ASP A 53 -4.53 1.32 0.67
CA ASP A 53 -3.98 2.68 0.60
C ASP A 53 -2.69 2.86 1.40
N ILE A 54 -2.47 2.03 2.43
CA ILE A 54 -1.23 2.04 3.23
C ILE A 54 -0.04 1.77 2.31
N THR A 55 -0.13 0.73 1.47
CA THR A 55 0.93 0.33 0.53
C THR A 55 1.20 1.41 -0.54
N PHE A 56 0.16 2.14 -0.98
CA PHE A 56 0.35 3.26 -1.91
C PHE A 56 1.16 4.40 -1.28
N ASP A 57 0.89 4.75 -0.03
CA ASP A 57 1.64 5.79 0.67
C ASP A 57 3.07 5.34 1.00
N GLN A 58 3.25 4.10 1.47
CA GLN A 58 4.57 3.53 1.77
C GLN A 58 5.47 3.47 0.53
N ASN A 59 4.94 3.11 -0.64
CA ASN A 59 5.71 3.10 -1.90
C ASN A 59 6.10 4.50 -2.39
N GLY A 60 5.43 5.56 -1.94
CA GLY A 60 5.82 6.93 -2.22
C GLY A 60 4.76 7.98 -1.90
N ARG A 61 5.21 9.11 -1.34
CA ARG A 61 4.40 10.25 -0.82
C ARG A 61 3.39 10.91 -1.79
N TYR A 62 3.50 10.62 -3.09
CA TYR A 62 2.61 11.17 -4.13
C TYR A 62 1.65 10.12 -4.71
N GLY A 63 1.79 8.84 -4.31
CA GLY A 63 1.09 7.71 -4.92
C GLY A 63 -0.43 7.86 -4.90
N LEU A 64 -1.00 8.19 -3.74
CA LEU A 64 -2.45 8.38 -3.56
C LEU A 64 -2.99 9.58 -4.36
N ARG A 65 -2.28 10.72 -4.33
CA ARG A 65 -2.65 11.92 -5.11
C ARG A 65 -2.60 11.67 -6.61
N LEU A 66 -1.55 11.02 -7.11
CA LEU A 66 -1.43 10.67 -8.52
C LEU A 66 -2.51 9.66 -8.92
N ARG A 67 -2.81 8.67 -8.07
CA ARG A 67 -3.90 7.73 -8.32
C ARG A 67 -5.22 8.46 -8.50
N ALA A 68 -5.57 9.34 -7.56
CA ALA A 68 -6.80 10.13 -7.64
C ALA A 68 -6.85 11.03 -8.90
N LEU A 69 -5.72 11.64 -9.28
CA LEU A 69 -5.64 12.45 -10.51
C LEU A 69 -5.89 11.62 -11.77
N PHE A 70 -5.17 10.51 -11.94
CA PHE A 70 -5.28 9.69 -13.14
C PHE A 70 -6.61 8.93 -13.21
N GLU A 71 -7.16 8.47 -12.09
CA GLU A 71 -8.51 7.89 -12.02
C GLU A 71 -9.58 8.92 -12.41
N GLY A 72 -9.48 10.15 -11.90
CA GLY A 72 -10.38 11.24 -12.27
C GLY A 72 -10.35 11.55 -13.77
N ILE A 73 -9.16 11.54 -14.39
CA ILE A 73 -9.01 11.70 -15.83
C ILE A 73 -9.60 10.51 -16.58
N TYR A 74 -9.30 9.28 -16.18
CA TYR A 74 -9.75 8.07 -16.86
C TYR A 74 -11.28 7.89 -16.82
N LEU A 75 -11.91 8.18 -15.69
CA LEU A 75 -13.36 8.16 -15.54
C LEU A 75 -14.04 9.29 -16.32
N GLY A 76 -13.42 10.46 -16.33
CA GLY A 76 -13.94 11.67 -16.95
C GLY A 76 -13.81 11.77 -18.46
N TYR A 77 -12.78 11.12 -19.03
CA TYR A 77 -12.39 11.35 -20.41
C TYR A 77 -13.39 10.76 -21.42
N GLU A 78 -14.00 11.64 -22.21
CA GLU A 78 -14.96 11.30 -23.27
C GLU A 78 -14.37 11.47 -24.69
N GLY A 79 -13.08 11.84 -24.81
CA GLY A 79 -12.40 11.96 -26.09
C GLY A 79 -12.07 10.61 -26.73
N ASP A 80 -11.20 10.61 -27.73
CA ASP A 80 -10.79 9.39 -28.43
C ASP A 80 -9.83 8.53 -27.58
N ARG A 81 -10.40 7.53 -26.89
CA ARG A 81 -9.65 6.56 -26.09
C ARG A 81 -8.76 5.62 -26.90
N THR A 82 -8.87 5.64 -28.23
CA THR A 82 -8.02 4.84 -29.12
C THR A 82 -6.75 5.56 -29.56
N SER A 83 -6.64 6.86 -29.26
CA SER A 83 -5.45 7.66 -29.54
C SER A 83 -4.22 7.11 -28.81
N VAL A 84 -3.04 7.30 -29.41
CA VAL A 84 -1.77 6.85 -28.82
C VAL A 84 -1.52 7.53 -27.48
N ASP A 85 -1.79 8.83 -27.38
CA ASP A 85 -1.59 9.59 -26.15
C ASP A 85 -2.53 9.12 -25.02
N PHE A 86 -3.83 8.89 -25.29
CA PHE A 86 -4.73 8.39 -24.24
C PHE A 86 -4.39 6.96 -23.82
N ARG A 87 -3.98 6.10 -24.75
CA ARG A 87 -3.45 4.77 -24.40
C ARG A 87 -2.21 4.84 -23.52
N GLY A 88 -1.35 5.86 -23.72
CA GLY A 88 -0.24 6.14 -22.83
C GLY A 88 -0.70 6.54 -21.41
N VAL A 89 -1.75 7.37 -21.30
CA VAL A 89 -2.35 7.75 -20.01
C VAL A 89 -2.98 6.54 -19.31
N GLU A 90 -3.72 5.71 -20.05
CA GLU A 90 -4.32 4.47 -19.56
C GLU A 90 -3.25 3.47 -19.08
N GLU A 91 -2.20 3.25 -19.88
CA GLU A 91 -1.08 2.39 -19.50
C GLU A 91 -0.39 2.89 -18.22
N TYR A 92 -0.18 4.20 -18.09
CA TYR A 92 0.42 4.78 -16.88
C TYR A 92 -0.45 4.56 -15.65
N LEU A 93 -1.77 4.74 -15.75
CA LEU A 93 -2.71 4.43 -14.67
C LEU A 93 -2.71 2.94 -14.31
N PHE A 94 -2.68 2.05 -15.31
CA PHE A 94 -2.70 0.61 -15.06
C PHE A 94 -1.42 0.13 -14.37
N ARG A 95 -0.27 0.71 -14.73
CA ARG A 95 1.02 0.50 -14.04
C ARG A 95 1.01 1.10 -12.63
N LEU A 96 0.39 2.28 -12.44
CA LEU A 96 0.22 2.91 -11.13
C LEU A 96 -0.59 2.02 -10.17
N TRP A 97 -1.67 1.40 -10.68
CA TRP A 97 -2.42 0.39 -9.92
C TRP A 97 -1.62 -0.89 -9.67
N PHE A 98 -0.82 -1.34 -10.65
CA PHE A 98 -0.09 -2.59 -10.55
C PHE A 98 1.04 -2.55 -9.55
N SER A 99 1.76 -1.43 -9.51
CA SER A 99 2.90 -1.25 -8.62
C SER A 99 2.53 -0.58 -7.30
N SER A 100 1.26 -0.24 -7.08
CA SER A 100 0.82 0.60 -5.96
C SER A 100 1.66 1.89 -5.82
N GLY A 101 2.01 2.53 -6.95
CA GLY A 101 2.97 3.64 -6.99
C GLY A 101 3.48 3.95 -8.40
N ILE A 102 4.35 4.95 -8.54
CA ILE A 102 4.86 5.42 -9.85
C ILE A 102 6.14 4.73 -10.32
N HIS A 103 6.54 3.67 -9.62
CA HIS A 103 7.77 2.95 -9.88
C HIS A 103 7.48 1.53 -10.34
N HIS A 104 8.40 0.94 -11.09
CA HIS A 104 8.29 -0.45 -11.50
C HIS A 104 8.35 -1.36 -10.27
N HIS A 105 7.31 -2.18 -10.05
CA HIS A 105 7.18 -3.09 -8.90
C HIS A 105 8.43 -3.97 -8.66
N TYR A 106 9.10 -4.38 -9.75
CA TYR A 106 10.34 -5.16 -9.73
C TYR A 106 11.62 -4.30 -9.76
N GLY A 107 11.92 -3.63 -10.89
CA GLY A 107 13.14 -2.84 -11.08
C GLY A 107 13.22 -1.53 -10.29
N SER A 108 12.14 -1.11 -9.63
CA SER A 108 12.09 0.10 -8.78
C SER A 108 12.38 1.43 -9.48
N GLU A 109 12.63 1.49 -10.79
CA GLU A 109 12.72 2.76 -11.53
C GLU A 109 11.36 3.47 -11.60
N LYS A 110 11.37 4.79 -11.75
CA LYS A 110 10.16 5.54 -12.08
C LYS A 110 9.68 5.23 -13.51
N PHE A 111 8.36 5.26 -13.70
CA PHE A 111 7.75 5.15 -15.01
C PHE A 111 8.10 6.34 -15.92
N GLU A 112 8.41 6.04 -17.18
CA GLU A 112 8.42 7.04 -18.25
C GLU A 112 7.00 7.17 -18.83
N PRO A 113 6.41 8.39 -18.88
CA PRO A 113 5.10 8.59 -19.48
C PRO A 113 5.17 8.54 -21.02
N HIS A 114 4.33 7.70 -21.63
CA HIS A 114 4.21 7.59 -23.09
C HIS A 114 3.20 8.59 -23.70
N PHE A 115 3.13 9.79 -23.13
CA PHE A 115 2.29 10.91 -23.54
C PHE A 115 2.98 12.20 -23.12
N SER A 116 2.63 13.33 -23.74
CA SER A 116 3.24 14.61 -23.39
C SER A 116 2.55 15.30 -22.20
N GLU A 117 3.29 16.12 -21.47
CA GLU A 117 2.71 17.00 -20.44
C GLU A 117 1.65 17.93 -21.03
N ALA A 118 1.89 18.48 -22.22
CA ALA A 118 0.94 19.32 -22.93
C ALA A 118 -0.39 18.59 -23.19
N TYR A 119 -0.33 17.31 -23.58
CA TYR A 119 -1.52 16.48 -23.78
C TYR A 119 -2.26 16.21 -22.47
N LEU A 120 -1.55 15.85 -21.39
CA LEU A 120 -2.18 15.61 -20.09
C LEU A 120 -2.85 16.90 -19.57
N ARG A 121 -2.18 18.05 -19.69
CA ARG A 121 -2.76 19.36 -19.38
C ARG A 121 -4.00 19.65 -20.24
N SER A 122 -4.00 19.33 -21.54
CA SER A 122 -5.20 19.52 -22.35
C SER A 122 -6.37 18.62 -21.93
N CYS A 123 -6.10 17.38 -21.50
CA CYS A 123 -7.15 16.52 -20.94
C CYS A 123 -7.73 17.14 -19.67
N ILE A 124 -6.87 17.58 -18.75
CA ILE A 124 -7.27 18.22 -17.49
C ILE A 124 -8.07 19.50 -17.74
N GLU A 125 -7.65 20.32 -18.72
CA GLU A 125 -8.37 21.53 -19.11
C GLU A 125 -9.72 21.23 -19.77
N GLU A 126 -9.79 20.22 -20.64
CA GLU A 126 -11.04 19.81 -21.29
C GLU A 126 -12.07 19.32 -20.26
N LEU A 127 -11.65 18.47 -19.32
CA LEU A 127 -12.52 17.96 -18.25
C LEU A 127 -13.08 19.10 -17.39
N GLN A 128 -12.22 20.04 -16.98
CA GLN A 128 -12.64 21.14 -16.13
C GLN A 128 -13.47 22.21 -16.87
N ARG A 129 -13.06 22.62 -18.08
CA ARG A 129 -13.70 23.75 -18.80
C ARG A 129 -14.85 23.33 -19.70
N SER A 130 -14.74 22.20 -20.38
CA SER A 130 -15.72 21.78 -21.40
C SER A 130 -16.78 20.84 -20.83
N LYS A 131 -16.39 19.99 -19.88
CA LYS A 131 -17.28 18.98 -19.28
C LYS A 131 -17.80 19.37 -17.90
N GLY A 132 -17.11 20.29 -17.21
CA GLY A 132 -17.48 20.69 -15.86
C GLY A 132 -17.30 19.59 -14.85
N GLN A 133 -16.26 18.78 -15.04
CA GLN A 133 -15.79 17.87 -14.02
C GLN A 133 -14.83 18.63 -13.11
N LEU A 134 -15.14 18.68 -11.83
CA LEU A 134 -14.25 19.25 -10.84
C LEU A 134 -13.17 18.23 -10.50
N LEU A 135 -11.94 18.48 -10.93
CA LEU A 135 -10.77 17.74 -10.49
C LEU A 135 -10.21 18.40 -9.23
N ARG A 136 -9.82 17.56 -8.26
CA ARG A 136 -9.36 18.00 -6.93
C ARG A 136 -8.09 18.86 -6.99
N PHE A 137 -7.10 18.45 -7.76
CA PHE A 137 -5.79 19.11 -7.81
C PHE A 137 -5.78 20.26 -8.81
N ARG A 138 -5.33 21.42 -8.34
CA ARG A 138 -5.23 22.67 -9.13
C ARG A 138 -4.03 23.48 -8.68
N GLY A 139 -3.63 24.47 -9.47
CA GLY A 139 -2.54 25.39 -9.12
C GLY A 139 -1.24 24.66 -8.78
N ARG A 140 -0.62 25.04 -7.65
CA ARG A 140 0.70 24.56 -7.24
C ARG A 140 0.77 23.05 -7.02
N GLU A 141 -0.25 22.46 -6.41
CA GLU A 141 -0.30 21.01 -6.18
C GLU A 141 -0.37 20.24 -7.50
N LEU A 142 -1.15 20.72 -8.47
CA LEU A 142 -1.19 20.09 -9.78
C LEU A 142 0.17 20.20 -10.49
N ASP A 143 0.81 21.37 -10.46
CA ASP A 143 2.13 21.56 -11.08
C ASP A 143 3.21 20.69 -10.42
N GLU A 144 3.15 20.48 -9.10
CA GLU A 144 4.01 19.54 -8.39
C GLU A 144 3.80 18.09 -8.85
N LEU A 145 2.56 17.64 -8.91
CA LEU A 145 2.23 16.28 -9.38
C LEU A 145 2.68 16.06 -10.83
N LEU A 146 2.48 17.04 -11.70
CA LEU A 146 2.96 16.98 -13.09
C LEU A 146 4.48 16.95 -13.14
N ALA A 147 5.18 17.74 -12.34
CA ALA A 147 6.64 17.68 -12.26
C ALA A 147 7.12 16.29 -11.81
N VAL A 148 6.46 15.66 -10.84
CA VAL A 148 6.80 14.27 -10.42
C VAL A 148 6.62 13.28 -11.57
N VAL A 149 5.58 13.41 -12.39
CA VAL A 149 5.34 12.53 -13.55
C VAL A 149 6.40 12.72 -14.64
N PHE A 150 6.74 13.97 -14.98
CA PHE A 150 7.52 14.27 -16.20
C PHE A 150 9.01 14.57 -15.99
N ASP A 151 9.45 14.98 -14.79
CA ASP A 151 10.86 15.25 -14.51
C ASP A 151 11.56 13.96 -14.06
N PRO A 152 12.38 13.30 -14.90
CA PRO A 152 12.99 12.00 -14.56
C PRO A 152 13.88 12.03 -13.32
N GLU A 153 14.38 13.21 -12.92
CA GLU A 153 15.24 13.38 -11.74
C GLU A 153 14.44 13.45 -10.42
N ARG A 154 13.12 13.67 -10.49
CA ARG A 154 12.25 13.64 -9.32
C ARG A 154 11.78 12.23 -9.02
N GLU A 155 12.00 11.78 -7.79
CA GLU A 155 11.60 10.44 -7.35
C GLU A 155 12.07 9.33 -8.31
N PRO A 156 13.36 9.29 -8.72
CA PRO A 156 13.81 8.47 -9.84
C PRO A 156 13.71 6.96 -9.57
N ARG A 157 13.81 6.56 -8.29
CA ARG A 157 13.77 5.15 -7.88
C ARG A 157 13.02 5.00 -6.56
N ARG A 158 12.16 3.97 -6.47
CA ARG A 158 11.46 3.60 -5.24
C ARG A 158 12.43 3.27 -4.12
N THR A 159 13.41 2.41 -4.42
CA THR A 159 14.42 1.96 -3.46
C THR A 159 15.78 1.84 -4.14
N VAL A 160 16.82 2.18 -3.41
CA VAL A 160 18.23 2.07 -3.80
C VAL A 160 18.96 1.29 -2.72
N GLN A 161 19.46 0.10 -3.05
CA GLN A 161 20.02 -0.85 -2.08
C GLN A 161 21.56 -0.99 -2.14
N SER A 162 22.22 -0.26 -3.04
CA SER A 162 23.67 -0.33 -3.19
C SER A 162 24.23 0.93 -3.85
N GLY A 163 25.42 1.35 -3.46
CA GLY A 163 26.11 2.52 -4.01
C GLY A 163 26.97 3.22 -2.96
N GLU A 164 27.66 4.28 -3.35
CA GLU A 164 28.47 5.12 -2.43
C GLU A 164 27.68 6.32 -1.88
N GLY A 165 26.45 6.57 -2.37
CA GLY A 165 25.59 7.66 -1.93
C GLY A 165 24.69 7.29 -0.74
N ASP A 166 23.97 8.29 -0.21
CA ASP A 166 22.97 8.09 0.84
C ASP A 166 21.76 7.34 0.28
N LEU A 167 21.57 6.09 0.73
CA LEU A 167 20.54 5.20 0.21
C LEU A 167 19.13 5.65 0.58
N VAL A 168 18.97 6.30 1.74
CA VAL A 168 17.68 6.84 2.20
C VAL A 168 17.25 8.01 1.32
N GLN A 169 18.13 8.97 1.09
CA GLN A 169 17.82 10.15 0.26
C GLN A 169 17.70 9.80 -1.23
N ALA A 170 18.34 8.73 -1.69
CA ALA A 170 18.22 8.26 -3.06
C ALA A 170 16.93 7.45 -3.32
N SER A 171 16.17 7.12 -2.28
CA SER A 171 14.96 6.28 -2.35
C SER A 171 13.68 7.08 -2.16
N SER A 172 12.67 6.81 -3.00
CA SER A 172 11.36 7.47 -2.96
C SER A 172 10.35 6.86 -1.99
N ALA A 173 10.59 5.64 -1.50
CA ALA A 173 9.72 4.99 -0.52
C ALA A 173 9.53 5.88 0.72
N ASN A 174 8.29 6.04 1.18
CA ASN A 174 7.92 7.03 2.19
C ASN A 174 8.15 6.55 3.64
N PHE A 175 9.21 5.78 3.87
CA PHE A 175 9.59 5.29 5.19
C PHE A 175 10.40 6.31 6.02
N TYR A 176 10.98 7.30 5.35
CA TYR A 176 11.78 8.35 5.93
C TYR A 176 11.33 9.71 5.38
N ALA A 177 11.33 10.73 6.23
CA ALA A 177 11.11 12.11 5.76
C ALA A 177 12.26 12.57 4.82
N PRO A 178 12.00 13.47 3.85
CA PRO A 178 13.00 13.87 2.84
C PRO A 178 14.33 14.37 3.39
N ASP A 179 14.30 14.92 4.59
CA ASP A 179 15.40 15.56 5.27
C ASP A 179 16.14 14.62 6.24
N VAL A 180 15.71 13.35 6.36
CA VAL A 180 16.42 12.31 7.10
C VAL A 180 17.49 11.68 6.22
N THR A 181 18.70 11.57 6.75
CA THR A 181 19.84 10.91 6.08
C THR A 181 19.97 9.46 6.55
N GLN A 182 20.64 8.63 5.75
CA GLN A 182 20.98 7.25 6.12
C GLN A 182 21.76 7.20 7.44
N ALA A 183 22.77 8.05 7.61
CA ALA A 183 23.61 8.05 8.81
C ALA A 183 22.82 8.39 10.08
N GLU A 184 21.85 9.30 9.98
CA GLU A 184 20.94 9.65 11.06
C GLU A 184 20.01 8.49 11.41
N ALA A 185 19.41 7.84 10.41
CA ALA A 185 18.54 6.68 10.62
C ALA A 185 19.28 5.51 11.28
N GLU A 186 20.46 5.14 10.76
CA GLU A 186 21.30 4.08 11.33
C GLU A 186 21.72 4.39 12.77
N ALA A 187 22.06 5.65 13.06
CA ALA A 187 22.43 6.08 14.41
C ALA A 187 21.23 6.02 15.36
N PHE A 188 20.04 6.42 14.89
CA PHE A 188 18.80 6.39 15.66
C PHE A 188 18.45 4.97 16.12
N TYR A 189 18.39 4.01 15.19
CA TYR A 189 18.03 2.64 15.55
C TYR A 189 19.12 1.89 16.30
N ARG A 190 20.40 2.21 16.06
CA ARG A 190 21.50 1.69 16.87
C ARG A 190 21.40 2.16 18.32
N ALA A 191 21.11 3.44 18.54
CA ALA A 191 20.87 3.96 19.87
C ALA A 191 19.66 3.27 20.51
N ALA A 192 18.54 3.12 19.78
CA ALA A 192 17.35 2.42 20.26
C ALA A 192 17.67 0.96 20.69
N TYR A 193 18.47 0.25 19.91
CA TYR A 193 18.94 -1.10 20.26
C TYR A 193 19.85 -1.10 21.50
N ASP A 194 20.77 -0.13 21.62
CA ASP A 194 21.65 -0.01 22.78
C ASP A 194 20.89 0.30 24.09
N TYR A 195 19.72 0.93 23.99
CA TYR A 195 18.82 1.20 25.11
C TYR A 195 18.05 -0.04 25.60
N LEU A 196 18.00 -1.13 24.83
CA LEU A 196 17.36 -2.38 25.25
C LEU A 196 18.06 -2.98 26.47
N THR A 197 17.27 -3.47 27.42
CA THR A 197 17.74 -4.26 28.55
C THR A 197 18.37 -5.57 28.07
N GLU A 198 19.12 -6.24 28.96
CA GLU A 198 19.69 -7.55 28.64
C GLU A 198 18.61 -8.61 28.38
N GLU A 199 17.47 -8.51 29.04
CA GLU A 199 16.32 -9.41 28.83
C GLU A 199 15.67 -9.15 27.46
N GLU A 200 15.43 -7.89 27.10
CA GLU A 200 14.88 -7.53 25.77
C GLU A 200 15.82 -7.93 24.63
N ARG A 201 17.14 -7.88 24.82
CA ARG A 201 18.11 -8.33 23.80
C ARG A 201 18.06 -9.83 23.50
N GLN A 202 17.47 -10.64 24.38
CA GLN A 202 17.25 -12.07 24.11
C GLN A 202 16.01 -12.31 23.25
N GLU A 203 15.03 -11.40 23.32
CA GLU A 203 13.76 -11.45 22.59
C GLU A 203 13.48 -10.09 21.92
N PRO A 204 14.38 -9.59 21.06
CA PRO A 204 14.34 -8.21 20.62
C PRO A 204 13.08 -7.89 19.82
N PRO A 205 12.49 -6.70 20.01
CA PRO A 205 11.48 -6.19 19.11
C PRO A 205 12.11 -5.86 17.74
N SER A 206 11.31 -5.96 16.67
CA SER A 206 11.70 -5.54 15.33
C SER A 206 11.70 -4.01 15.21
N LEU A 207 12.72 -3.36 15.79
CA LEU A 207 12.82 -1.89 15.85
C LEU A 207 12.64 -1.24 14.47
N GLY A 208 11.71 -0.28 14.40
CA GLY A 208 11.40 0.44 13.17
C GLY A 208 10.45 -0.26 12.21
N LEU A 209 9.94 -1.47 12.50
CA LEU A 209 9.10 -2.22 11.56
C LEU A 209 7.81 -1.47 11.15
N ASN A 210 7.17 -0.77 12.08
CA ASN A 210 5.83 -0.19 11.90
C ASN A 210 5.79 1.33 12.12
N SER A 211 6.77 2.04 11.58
CA SER A 211 6.84 3.48 11.72
C SER A 211 7.49 4.14 10.51
N ARG A 212 7.17 5.41 10.29
CA ARG A 212 7.95 6.31 9.44
C ARG A 212 8.89 7.15 10.32
N LEU A 213 10.15 7.31 9.92
CA LEU A 213 11.10 8.13 10.67
C LEU A 213 11.06 9.57 10.13
N ALA A 214 10.73 10.52 11.00
CA ALA A 214 10.61 11.93 10.68
C ALA A 214 11.55 12.79 11.53
N LYS A 215 11.59 14.08 11.23
CA LYS A 215 12.46 15.06 11.89
C LYS A 215 11.65 16.31 12.25
N THR A 216 11.87 16.84 13.45
CA THR A 216 11.33 18.14 13.88
C THR A 216 12.11 19.29 13.23
N GLU A 217 11.57 20.52 13.27
CA GLU A 217 12.23 21.73 12.70
C GLU A 217 13.65 21.98 13.24
N ASP A 218 13.92 21.59 14.49
CA ASP A 218 15.23 21.72 15.15
C ASP A 218 16.15 20.52 14.93
N GLY A 219 15.70 19.51 14.18
CA GLY A 219 16.52 18.38 13.74
C GLY A 219 16.41 17.12 14.60
N GLN A 220 15.49 17.06 15.57
CA GLN A 220 15.30 15.87 16.40
C GLN A 220 14.50 14.80 15.65
N LEU A 221 15.00 13.57 15.64
CA LEU A 221 14.34 12.44 15.00
C LEU A 221 13.26 11.85 15.90
N TYR A 222 12.14 11.46 15.30
CA TYR A 222 11.04 10.76 15.98
C TYR A 222 10.32 9.81 15.01
N GLU A 223 9.60 8.83 15.57
CA GLU A 223 8.83 7.87 14.80
C GLU A 223 7.35 8.25 14.72
N GLU A 224 6.83 8.38 13.51
CA GLU A 224 5.39 8.40 13.21
C GLU A 224 4.89 6.94 13.16
N VAL A 225 4.45 6.42 14.30
CA VAL A 225 4.06 5.01 14.46
C VAL A 225 2.74 4.70 13.73
N TYR A 226 2.71 3.56 13.03
CA TYR A 226 1.53 3.05 12.35
C TYR A 226 0.60 2.36 13.36
N LYS A 227 -0.49 3.04 13.76
CA LYS A 227 -1.46 2.57 14.76
C LYS A 227 -2.80 3.26 14.64
N GLN A 228 -3.82 2.73 15.33
CA GLN A 228 -5.20 3.22 15.25
C GLN A 228 -5.36 4.73 15.50
N ASP A 229 -4.61 5.28 16.45
CA ASP A 229 -4.61 6.71 16.81
C ASP A 229 -3.36 7.46 16.30
N GLY A 230 -2.69 6.92 15.29
CA GLY A 230 -1.49 7.49 14.67
C GLY A 230 -1.55 7.45 13.15
N LEU A 231 -0.38 7.38 12.51
CA LEU A 231 -0.28 7.30 11.06
C LEU A 231 -0.99 6.03 10.53
N TYR A 232 -1.78 6.19 9.47
CA TYR A 232 -2.69 5.18 8.89
C TYR A 232 -3.87 4.74 9.77
N GLY A 233 -4.18 5.46 10.85
CA GLY A 233 -5.23 5.12 11.80
C GLY A 233 -6.63 4.88 11.19
N GLU A 234 -6.98 5.60 10.12
CA GLU A 234 -8.24 5.42 9.38
C GLU A 234 -8.35 4.03 8.74
N ALA A 235 -7.32 3.60 8.00
CA ALA A 235 -7.26 2.26 7.41
C ALA A 235 -7.20 1.18 8.49
N LEU A 236 -6.34 1.35 9.49
CA LEU A 236 -6.18 0.41 10.59
C LEU A 236 -7.47 0.24 11.41
N SER A 237 -8.28 1.30 11.54
CA SER A 237 -9.60 1.21 12.18
C SER A 237 -10.57 0.31 11.42
N GLN A 238 -10.59 0.37 10.08
CA GLN A 238 -11.40 -0.51 9.24
C GLN A 238 -10.90 -1.95 9.31
N ILE A 239 -9.58 -2.16 9.24
CA ILE A 239 -8.95 -3.47 9.42
C ILE A 239 -9.35 -4.08 10.77
N ILE A 240 -9.21 -3.33 11.87
CA ILE A 240 -9.60 -3.76 13.22
C ILE A 240 -11.09 -4.11 13.28
N ALA A 241 -11.97 -3.34 12.62
CA ALA A 241 -13.41 -3.62 12.62
C ALA A 241 -13.73 -4.98 11.97
N HIS A 242 -13.12 -5.27 10.82
CA HIS A 242 -13.27 -6.54 10.14
C HIS A 242 -12.63 -7.71 10.88
N LEU A 243 -11.43 -7.52 11.46
CA LEU A 243 -10.80 -8.53 12.32
C LEU A 243 -11.68 -8.86 13.54
N LYS A 244 -12.30 -7.85 14.18
CA LYS A 244 -13.26 -8.07 15.28
C LYS A 244 -14.49 -8.87 14.83
N ALA A 245 -15.00 -8.63 13.62
CA ALA A 245 -16.09 -9.41 13.06
C ALA A 245 -15.66 -10.87 12.78
N ALA A 246 -14.42 -11.05 12.31
CA ALA A 246 -13.83 -12.37 12.03
C ALA A 246 -13.67 -13.25 13.28
N VAL A 247 -13.44 -12.66 14.47
CA VAL A 247 -13.29 -13.39 15.75
C VAL A 247 -14.46 -14.34 16.04
N ALA A 248 -15.68 -13.99 15.63
CA ALA A 248 -16.86 -14.83 15.86
C ALA A 248 -16.82 -16.17 15.10
N TYR A 249 -15.98 -16.27 14.07
CA TYR A 249 -15.86 -17.41 13.16
C TYR A 249 -14.49 -18.09 13.23
N ALA A 250 -13.65 -17.73 14.22
CA ALA A 250 -12.37 -18.39 14.45
C ALA A 250 -12.58 -19.89 14.72
N GLU A 251 -11.77 -20.73 14.07
CA GLU A 251 -11.89 -22.19 14.11
C GLU A 251 -11.38 -22.80 15.43
N SER A 252 -10.60 -22.03 16.20
CA SER A 252 -10.03 -22.46 17.47
C SER A 252 -9.84 -21.27 18.44
N GLU A 253 -9.69 -21.56 19.73
CA GLU A 253 -9.33 -20.52 20.72
C GLU A 253 -7.91 -19.98 20.49
N ALA A 254 -7.00 -20.78 19.93
CA ALA A 254 -5.66 -20.33 19.55
C ALA A 254 -5.75 -19.27 18.43
N GLN A 255 -6.53 -19.54 17.39
CA GLN A 255 -6.78 -18.60 16.30
C GLN A 255 -7.47 -17.32 16.77
N ARG A 256 -8.47 -17.46 17.66
CA ARG A 256 -9.08 -16.31 18.31
C ARG A 256 -8.04 -15.45 19.03
N LYS A 257 -7.14 -16.08 19.79
CA LYS A 257 -6.07 -15.38 20.51
C LYS A 257 -5.14 -14.65 19.54
N THR A 258 -4.78 -15.29 18.43
CA THR A 258 -3.97 -14.69 17.35
C THR A 258 -4.60 -13.40 16.82
N ILE A 259 -5.88 -13.45 16.42
CA ILE A 259 -6.61 -12.29 15.90
C ILE A 259 -6.68 -11.17 16.96
N LEU A 260 -6.95 -11.51 18.22
CA LEU A 260 -7.02 -10.53 19.30
C LEU A 260 -5.68 -9.85 19.59
N SER A 261 -4.55 -10.58 19.52
CA SER A 261 -3.22 -9.96 19.63
C SER A 261 -2.90 -9.06 18.45
N LEU A 262 -3.29 -9.42 17.23
CA LEU A 262 -3.12 -8.56 16.06
C LEU A 262 -3.92 -7.25 16.21
N ILE A 263 -5.15 -7.34 16.72
CA ILE A 263 -5.97 -6.16 17.03
C ILE A 263 -5.28 -5.26 18.05
N GLU A 264 -4.69 -5.81 19.12
CA GLU A 264 -3.96 -4.99 20.10
C GLU A 264 -2.68 -4.38 19.53
N TYR A 265 -1.95 -5.10 18.69
CA TYR A 265 -0.83 -4.54 17.96
C TYR A 265 -1.25 -3.31 17.14
N TYR A 266 -2.31 -3.41 16.32
CA TYR A 266 -2.76 -2.26 15.53
C TYR A 266 -3.32 -1.11 16.36
N LYS A 267 -3.89 -1.37 17.53
CA LYS A 267 -4.35 -0.31 18.42
C LYS A 267 -3.21 0.48 19.04
N LYS A 268 -2.19 -0.23 19.54
CA LYS A 268 -1.13 0.37 20.34
C LYS A 268 0.10 0.78 19.53
N GLY A 269 0.40 0.06 18.46
CA GLY A 269 1.63 0.21 17.68
C GLY A 269 2.89 -0.32 18.38
N GLU A 270 2.75 -1.06 19.49
CA GLU A 270 3.88 -1.60 20.27
C GLU A 270 4.47 -2.86 19.60
N LEU A 271 5.78 -2.89 19.37
CA LEU A 271 6.46 -4.01 18.72
C LEU A 271 6.48 -5.29 19.56
N GLU A 272 6.35 -5.18 20.88
CA GLU A 272 6.18 -6.32 21.78
C GLU A 272 4.83 -7.01 21.57
N GLU A 273 3.78 -6.27 21.21
CA GLU A 273 2.49 -6.85 20.81
C GLU A 273 2.60 -7.55 19.45
N TYR A 274 3.46 -7.07 18.55
CA TYR A 274 3.76 -7.77 17.29
C TYR A 274 4.50 -9.09 17.52
N ASN A 275 5.50 -9.10 18.42
CA ASN A 275 6.16 -10.34 18.85
C ASN A 275 5.14 -11.32 19.45
N ARG A 276 4.24 -10.83 20.32
CA ARG A 276 3.18 -11.65 20.92
C ARG A 276 2.22 -12.22 19.88
N TYR A 277 1.78 -11.40 18.93
CA TYR A 277 0.98 -11.85 17.78
C TYR A 277 1.70 -12.94 16.99
N SER A 278 2.97 -12.71 16.64
CA SER A 278 3.78 -13.66 15.88
C SER A 278 3.91 -15.00 16.59
N ILE A 279 4.13 -15.00 17.91
CA ILE A 279 4.19 -16.23 18.72
C ILE A 279 2.85 -16.96 18.74
N HIS A 280 1.73 -16.24 18.90
CA HIS A 280 0.41 -16.87 18.84
C HIS A 280 0.12 -17.45 17.46
N TRP A 281 0.43 -16.72 16.40
CA TRP A 281 0.21 -17.13 15.03
C TRP A 281 1.01 -18.37 14.67
N VAL A 282 2.30 -18.43 15.01
CA VAL A 282 3.14 -19.63 14.78
C VAL A 282 2.61 -20.85 15.54
N GLY A 283 2.10 -20.66 16.75
CA GLY A 283 1.54 -21.73 17.56
C GLY A 283 0.18 -22.26 17.08
N ASP A 284 -0.48 -21.56 16.17
CA ASP A 284 -1.81 -21.89 15.65
C ASP A 284 -1.73 -22.67 14.32
N THR A 285 -1.33 -23.95 14.38
CA THR A 285 -1.03 -24.78 13.20
C THR A 285 -2.18 -25.66 12.71
N GLU A 286 -3.30 -25.68 13.41
CA GLU A 286 -4.46 -26.55 13.12
C GLU A 286 -5.52 -25.94 12.16
N PRO A 287 -5.73 -24.61 12.07
CA PRO A 287 -6.83 -24.06 11.26
C PRO A 287 -6.77 -24.39 9.77
N VAL A 288 -7.95 -24.50 9.16
CA VAL A 288 -8.12 -24.66 7.72
C VAL A 288 -7.99 -23.32 7.01
N VAL A 289 -8.56 -22.25 7.58
CA VAL A 289 -8.41 -20.88 7.10
C VAL A 289 -7.35 -20.20 7.95
N ASP A 290 -6.35 -19.59 7.32
CA ASP A 290 -5.32 -18.81 7.98
C ASP A 290 -5.01 -17.55 7.15
N PHE A 291 -4.27 -16.61 7.72
CA PHE A 291 -4.05 -15.30 7.12
C PHE A 291 -2.75 -14.65 7.57
N ILE A 292 -2.26 -13.76 6.71
CA ILE A 292 -1.24 -12.75 6.99
C ILE A 292 -1.93 -11.39 6.89
N ASN A 293 -1.70 -10.50 7.84
CA ASN A 293 -2.19 -9.12 7.82
C ASN A 293 -1.30 -8.29 8.75
N GLY A 294 -0.39 -7.50 8.20
CA GLY A 294 0.71 -6.92 8.98
C GLY A 294 1.69 -6.09 8.17
N PHE A 295 2.58 -5.41 8.89
CA PHE A 295 3.81 -4.84 8.33
C PHE A 295 4.88 -5.92 8.39
N THR A 296 5.16 -6.58 7.26
CA THR A 296 5.83 -7.89 7.26
C THR A 296 7.23 -7.82 6.67
N GLU A 297 7.31 -7.59 5.36
CA GLU A 297 8.56 -7.67 4.60
C GLU A 297 9.23 -6.32 4.48
N VAL A 298 10.57 -6.32 4.56
CA VAL A 298 11.39 -5.10 4.61
C VAL A 298 12.13 -4.81 3.31
N TYR A 299 11.79 -5.49 2.21
CA TYR A 299 12.54 -5.43 0.95
C TYR A 299 12.56 -4.05 0.30
N THR A 300 11.47 -3.28 0.44
CA THR A 300 11.34 -1.95 -0.16
C THR A 300 12.17 -0.91 0.59
N ASP A 301 12.45 -1.12 1.88
CA ASP A 301 13.28 -0.22 2.66
C ASP A 301 14.75 -0.30 2.22
N PRO A 302 15.39 0.82 1.84
CA PRO A 302 16.83 0.84 1.55
C PRO A 302 17.72 0.35 2.71
N LEU A 303 17.24 0.43 3.96
CA LEU A 303 17.98 -0.04 5.15
C LEU A 303 17.49 -1.40 5.68
N GLY A 304 16.43 -1.97 5.12
CA GLY A 304 15.90 -3.27 5.54
C GLY A 304 15.30 -3.31 6.95
N MET A 305 14.73 -2.21 7.43
CA MET A 305 14.14 -2.07 8.78
C MET A 305 12.61 -1.92 8.78
N LYS A 306 12.05 -1.32 7.73
CA LYS A 306 10.67 -0.83 7.67
C LYS A 306 9.79 -1.84 6.93
N GLY A 307 8.72 -2.28 7.56
CA GLY A 307 7.80 -3.28 7.00
C GLY A 307 6.81 -2.66 6.02
N MET A 308 6.75 -3.20 4.81
CA MET A 308 5.63 -2.99 3.89
C MET A 308 4.37 -3.67 4.44
N TRP A 309 3.23 -2.99 4.34
CA TRP A 309 1.95 -3.56 4.69
C TRP A 309 1.50 -4.55 3.61
N GLU A 310 1.14 -5.76 4.04
CA GLU A 310 0.57 -6.79 3.18
C GLU A 310 -0.52 -7.59 3.87
N SER A 311 -1.35 -8.24 3.07
CA SER A 311 -2.28 -9.24 3.58
C SER A 311 -2.56 -10.34 2.56
N LEU A 312 -2.74 -11.55 3.07
CA LEU A 312 -3.05 -12.73 2.30
C LEU A 312 -3.98 -13.61 3.12
N VAL A 313 -5.14 -13.96 2.57
CA VAL A 313 -6.11 -14.88 3.19
C VAL A 313 -6.07 -16.18 2.43
N HIS A 314 -5.90 -17.30 3.12
CA HIS A 314 -5.71 -18.59 2.45
C HIS A 314 -6.40 -19.75 3.16
N ILE A 315 -6.66 -20.78 2.37
CA ILE A 315 -7.36 -22.00 2.77
C ILE A 315 -6.42 -23.17 2.54
N ARG A 316 -6.16 -23.96 3.57
CA ARG A 316 -5.33 -25.16 3.50
C ARG A 316 -5.91 -26.18 2.51
N ASP A 317 -5.07 -26.71 1.64
CA ASP A 317 -5.33 -27.92 0.88
C ASP A 317 -4.77 -29.12 1.66
N GLU A 318 -5.65 -29.89 2.29
CA GLU A 318 -5.25 -31.06 3.10
C GLU A 318 -4.49 -32.09 2.29
N LYS A 319 -4.90 -32.33 1.04
CA LYS A 319 -4.31 -33.38 0.19
C LYS A 319 -2.94 -32.95 -0.32
N ALA A 320 -2.81 -31.72 -0.79
CA ALA A 320 -1.53 -31.21 -1.25
C ALA A 320 -0.54 -31.04 -0.09
N SER A 321 -1.03 -30.73 1.11
CA SER A 321 -0.20 -30.63 2.33
C SER A 321 0.38 -31.98 2.79
N GLU A 322 -0.13 -33.13 2.33
CA GLU A 322 0.47 -34.44 2.67
C GLU A 322 1.95 -34.51 2.27
N ARG A 323 2.35 -33.84 1.17
CA ARG A 323 3.75 -33.84 0.72
C ARG A 323 4.65 -33.00 1.61
N THR A 324 4.21 -31.80 2.01
CA THR A 324 4.99 -30.91 2.88
C THR A 324 5.13 -31.49 4.27
N VAL A 325 4.07 -32.13 4.80
CA VAL A 325 4.12 -32.89 6.06
C VAL A 325 5.20 -33.97 6.01
N LYS A 326 5.28 -34.73 4.89
CA LYS A 326 6.30 -35.78 4.72
C LYS A 326 7.72 -35.23 4.66
N ILE A 327 7.92 -34.09 4.00
CA ILE A 327 9.22 -33.40 3.93
C ILE A 327 9.64 -32.95 5.35
N CYS A 328 8.75 -32.26 6.05
CA CYS A 328 9.02 -31.75 7.39
C CYS A 328 9.26 -32.86 8.42
N SER A 329 8.60 -34.01 8.32
CA SER A 329 8.84 -35.13 9.24
C SER A 329 10.26 -35.72 9.12
N GLU A 330 10.92 -35.49 7.99
CA GLU A 330 12.28 -35.98 7.69
C GLU A 330 13.35 -34.89 7.86
N ALA A 331 13.00 -33.72 8.43
CA ALA A 331 13.93 -32.57 8.57
C ALA A 331 15.26 -32.94 9.24
N ALA A 332 15.24 -33.81 10.25
CA ALA A 332 16.45 -34.29 10.93
C ALA A 332 17.37 -35.09 10.00
N TRP A 333 16.80 -35.88 9.09
CA TRP A 333 17.57 -36.62 8.08
C TRP A 333 18.24 -35.65 7.11
N PHE A 334 17.48 -34.67 6.59
CA PHE A 334 18.00 -33.67 5.67
C PHE A 334 19.10 -32.78 6.33
N GLU A 335 18.96 -32.40 7.59
CA GLU A 335 20.01 -31.63 8.28
C GLU A 335 21.29 -32.48 8.47
N ALA A 336 21.13 -33.74 8.88
CA ALA A 336 22.25 -34.65 9.12
C ALA A 336 23.05 -34.94 7.85
N HIS A 337 22.39 -35.08 6.70
CA HIS A 337 23.00 -35.41 5.41
C HIS A 337 23.36 -34.19 4.56
N ALA A 338 23.11 -32.97 5.05
CA ALA A 338 23.44 -31.75 4.31
C ALA A 338 24.96 -31.68 4.07
N PRO A 339 25.42 -31.24 2.88
CA PRO A 339 26.84 -31.24 2.52
C PRO A 339 27.57 -30.02 3.12
N ILE A 340 27.21 -29.62 4.32
CA ILE A 340 27.76 -28.48 5.06
C ILE A 340 28.65 -28.97 6.20
N ASP A 341 29.55 -28.10 6.68
CA ASP A 341 30.39 -28.39 7.85
C ASP A 341 29.52 -28.75 9.07
N ALA A 342 29.92 -29.78 9.82
CA ALA A 342 29.20 -30.25 11.00
C ALA A 342 29.00 -29.16 12.08
N ARG A 343 29.90 -28.17 12.15
CA ARG A 343 29.78 -27.01 13.05
C ARG A 343 28.52 -26.19 12.79
N PHE A 344 28.04 -26.17 11.55
CA PHE A 344 26.89 -25.38 11.11
C PHE A 344 25.59 -26.17 11.13
N LYS A 345 25.60 -27.46 11.48
CA LYS A 345 24.39 -28.28 11.55
C LYS A 345 23.64 -28.05 12.87
N LYS A 346 22.31 -28.06 12.80
CA LYS A 346 21.43 -28.11 13.97
C LYS A 346 21.42 -29.52 14.55
N GLU A 347 21.58 -29.66 15.86
CA GLU A 347 21.49 -30.96 16.54
C GLU A 347 20.05 -31.48 16.57
N ASN A 348 19.09 -30.58 16.74
CA ASN A 348 17.66 -30.86 16.74
C ASN A 348 16.94 -29.79 15.89
N PRO A 349 16.88 -29.94 14.55
CA PRO A 349 16.06 -29.06 13.74
C PRO A 349 14.59 -29.21 14.22
N ARG A 350 14.02 -28.11 14.75
CA ARG A 350 12.60 -28.08 15.15
C ARG A 350 11.72 -28.03 13.90
N GLY A 351 10.53 -28.61 13.98
CA GLY A 351 9.61 -28.73 12.86
C GLY A 351 9.11 -27.36 12.37
N VAL A 352 9.28 -27.11 11.07
CA VAL A 352 8.56 -26.06 10.34
C VAL A 352 7.16 -26.57 10.04
N SER A 353 6.13 -25.76 10.35
CA SER A 353 4.76 -26.09 9.96
C SER A 353 4.57 -25.68 8.50
N ALA A 354 4.68 -26.64 7.58
CA ALA A 354 4.56 -26.39 6.16
C ALA A 354 3.19 -26.81 5.62
N THR A 355 2.51 -25.89 4.94
CA THR A 355 1.18 -26.12 4.40
C THR A 355 1.09 -25.69 2.94
N VAL A 356 0.36 -26.47 2.15
CA VAL A 356 -0.04 -26.08 0.79
C VAL A 356 -1.43 -25.47 0.87
N VAL A 357 -1.64 -24.33 0.22
CA VAL A 357 -2.85 -23.52 0.39
C VAL A 357 -3.37 -23.00 -0.95
N SER A 358 -4.66 -22.68 -0.96
CA SER A 358 -5.28 -21.85 -1.99
C SER A 358 -5.56 -20.47 -1.41
N VAL A 359 -5.04 -19.42 -2.06
CA VAL A 359 -5.33 -18.04 -1.69
C VAL A 359 -6.77 -17.69 -2.06
N ALA A 360 -7.45 -17.02 -1.13
CA ALA A 360 -8.79 -16.47 -1.30
C ALA A 360 -8.78 -14.95 -1.57
N MET A 361 -7.81 -14.23 -1.00
CA MET A 361 -7.67 -12.78 -1.18
C MET A 361 -6.21 -12.36 -1.04
N LEU A 362 -5.78 -11.44 -1.91
CA LEU A 362 -4.47 -10.79 -1.89
C LEU A 362 -4.66 -9.29 -1.65
N ALA A 363 -3.80 -8.67 -0.84
CA ALA A 363 -3.76 -7.22 -0.67
C ALA A 363 -2.36 -6.72 -0.27
N GLY A 364 -2.16 -5.40 -0.40
CA GLY A 364 -0.90 -4.74 -0.08
C GLY A 364 0.25 -5.20 -0.96
N ASP A 365 1.44 -5.42 -0.40
CA ASP A 365 2.64 -5.83 -1.16
C ASP A 365 2.53 -7.25 -1.77
N SER A 366 1.48 -8.00 -1.41
CA SER A 366 1.10 -9.28 -2.02
C SER A 366 0.10 -9.13 -3.21
N TYR A 367 -0.29 -7.91 -3.61
CA TYR A 367 -1.25 -7.68 -4.71
C TYR A 367 -0.88 -6.49 -5.60
N PRO A 368 -1.09 -6.58 -6.93
CA PRO A 368 -1.50 -7.74 -7.72
C PRO A 368 -0.36 -8.70 -8.08
N ALA A 369 0.90 -8.26 -7.97
CA ALA A 369 2.04 -9.17 -8.00
C ALA A 369 2.16 -9.86 -6.64
N THR A 370 2.15 -11.20 -6.63
CA THR A 370 2.08 -12.00 -5.40
C THR A 370 3.27 -12.94 -5.30
N PRO A 371 3.73 -13.25 -4.07
CA PRO A 371 4.60 -14.39 -3.85
C PRO A 371 3.89 -15.70 -4.22
N ILE A 372 4.68 -16.75 -4.39
CA ILE A 372 4.23 -18.14 -4.62
C ILE A 372 4.48 -19.05 -3.41
N GLY A 373 5.35 -18.60 -2.50
CA GLY A 373 5.68 -19.22 -1.22
C GLY A 373 5.98 -18.14 -0.18
N ILE A 374 5.73 -18.44 1.10
CA ILE A 374 5.95 -17.51 2.21
C ILE A 374 6.49 -18.30 3.42
N ASN A 375 7.45 -17.73 4.17
CA ASN A 375 7.96 -18.31 5.41
C ASN A 375 8.07 -17.25 6.52
N LEU A 376 7.18 -17.35 7.52
CA LEU A 376 7.02 -16.32 8.55
C LEU A 376 6.97 -16.92 9.96
N PRO A 377 7.21 -16.09 11.02
CA PRO A 377 7.55 -14.67 11.01
C PRO A 377 9.04 -14.42 10.68
N ASN A 378 9.38 -13.16 10.41
CA ASN A 378 10.76 -12.76 10.09
C ASN A 378 11.71 -12.72 11.30
N ALA A 379 11.20 -12.59 12.52
CA ALA A 379 12.05 -12.51 13.72
C ALA A 379 12.77 -13.85 14.02
N ASP A 380 14.08 -13.89 13.82
CA ASP A 380 14.91 -15.09 13.96
C ASP A 380 14.80 -15.78 15.33
N TRP A 381 14.71 -15.01 16.42
CA TRP A 381 14.60 -15.57 17.76
C TRP A 381 13.25 -16.28 17.97
N ILE A 382 12.16 -15.79 17.35
CA ILE A 382 10.85 -16.43 17.36
C ILE A 382 10.93 -17.73 16.55
N ARG A 383 11.54 -17.69 15.36
CA ARG A 383 11.74 -18.89 14.53
C ARG A 383 12.52 -19.97 15.26
N ALA A 384 13.60 -19.58 15.95
CA ALA A 384 14.43 -20.50 16.71
C ALA A 384 13.70 -21.11 17.93
N THR A 385 12.85 -20.32 18.61
CA THR A 385 12.23 -20.70 19.88
C THR A 385 10.84 -21.32 19.74
N TYR A 386 10.02 -20.83 18.82
CA TYR A 386 8.63 -21.22 18.64
C TYR A 386 8.35 -21.91 17.30
N GLY A 387 9.27 -21.78 16.33
CA GLY A 387 9.12 -22.33 14.97
C GLY A 387 8.69 -21.28 13.95
N SER A 388 8.40 -21.72 12.73
CA SER A 388 7.87 -20.88 11.66
C SER A 388 6.79 -21.62 10.88
N LYS A 389 5.97 -20.86 10.16
CA LYS A 389 5.00 -21.38 9.19
C LYS A 389 5.50 -21.11 7.78
N SER A 390 5.53 -22.16 6.99
CA SER A 390 5.86 -22.13 5.58
C SER A 390 4.59 -22.44 4.77
N VAL A 391 4.33 -21.64 3.76
CA VAL A 391 3.11 -21.69 2.97
C VAL A 391 3.46 -21.73 1.49
N THR A 392 2.96 -22.73 0.75
CA THR A 392 3.07 -22.80 -0.71
C THR A 392 1.69 -22.58 -1.34
N ILE A 393 1.60 -21.66 -2.31
CA ILE A 393 0.33 -21.17 -2.86
C ILE A 393 -0.01 -21.87 -4.18
N ASP A 394 -0.74 -22.98 -4.10
CA ASP A 394 -0.93 -23.91 -5.22
C ASP A 394 -1.84 -23.35 -6.32
N ASN A 395 -2.91 -22.62 -5.96
CA ASN A 395 -3.83 -22.05 -6.94
C ASN A 395 -3.19 -20.90 -7.76
N ILE A 396 -2.22 -20.19 -7.20
CA ILE A 396 -1.45 -19.20 -7.96
C ILE A 396 -0.45 -19.91 -8.89
N HIS A 397 0.27 -20.92 -8.40
CA HIS A 397 1.13 -21.78 -9.22
C HIS A 397 0.39 -22.39 -10.41
N GLU A 398 -0.79 -22.95 -10.17
CA GLU A 398 -1.62 -23.56 -11.21
C GLU A 398 -2.10 -22.50 -12.22
N ALA A 399 -2.51 -21.31 -11.78
CA ALA A 399 -2.89 -20.23 -12.68
C ALA A 399 -1.73 -19.80 -13.59
N TYR A 400 -0.50 -19.68 -13.04
CA TYR A 400 0.71 -19.43 -13.83
C TYR A 400 0.95 -20.54 -14.85
N ARG A 401 0.87 -21.80 -14.44
CA ARG A 401 1.11 -22.97 -15.28
C ARG A 401 0.12 -23.02 -16.45
N LEU A 402 -1.17 -22.81 -16.17
CA LEU A 402 -2.21 -22.77 -17.20
C LEU A 402 -2.01 -21.62 -18.17
N ALA A 403 -1.64 -20.43 -17.69
CA ALA A 403 -1.35 -19.27 -18.53
C ALA A 403 -0.10 -19.47 -19.41
N ALA A 404 0.91 -20.17 -18.89
CA ALA A 404 2.14 -20.49 -19.62
C ALA A 404 1.98 -21.63 -20.63
N ARG A 405 0.91 -22.44 -20.50
CA ARG A 405 0.64 -23.57 -21.39
C ARG A 405 0.50 -23.07 -22.83
N HIS A 406 1.27 -23.66 -23.74
CA HIS A 406 1.33 -23.25 -25.16
C HIS A 406 1.92 -21.85 -25.42
N SER A 407 2.60 -21.24 -24.45
CA SER A 407 3.31 -19.96 -24.63
C SER A 407 4.41 -19.98 -25.69
N GLY A 408 4.95 -21.18 -26.00
CA GLY A 408 6.06 -21.34 -26.94
C GLY A 408 7.44 -21.09 -26.31
N MET A 409 7.53 -20.75 -25.03
CA MET A 409 8.80 -20.53 -24.31
C MET A 409 9.76 -21.72 -24.44
N ASP A 410 9.27 -22.92 -24.16
CA ASP A 410 10.10 -24.13 -24.22
C ASP A 410 10.60 -24.41 -25.63
N ALA A 411 9.76 -24.20 -26.65
CA ALA A 411 10.18 -24.35 -28.04
C ALA A 411 11.25 -23.33 -28.45
N ALA A 412 11.23 -22.13 -27.87
CA ALA A 412 12.18 -21.06 -28.19
C ALA A 412 13.55 -21.22 -27.49
N PHE A 413 13.57 -21.70 -26.25
CA PHE A 413 14.78 -21.73 -25.42
C PHE A 413 15.31 -23.14 -25.13
N VAL A 414 14.55 -24.19 -25.46
CA VAL A 414 14.95 -25.59 -25.30
C VAL A 414 14.89 -26.27 -26.68
N PRO A 415 15.91 -26.14 -27.54
CA PRO A 415 15.85 -26.64 -28.92
C PRO A 415 15.86 -28.18 -29.00
N ASP A 416 16.45 -28.88 -28.03
CA ASP A 416 16.50 -30.34 -27.98
C ASP A 416 15.12 -30.96 -27.64
N PRO A 417 14.53 -31.78 -28.53
CA PRO A 417 13.24 -32.43 -28.28
C PRO A 417 13.24 -33.41 -27.10
N ALA A 418 14.37 -34.09 -26.83
CA ALA A 418 14.43 -35.05 -25.73
C ALA A 418 14.37 -34.33 -24.37
N THR A 419 15.07 -33.21 -24.25
CA THR A 419 15.01 -32.33 -23.08
C THR A 419 13.61 -31.73 -22.90
N ARG A 420 12.93 -31.29 -23.98
CA ARG A 420 11.53 -30.83 -23.87
C ARG A 420 10.59 -31.94 -23.36
N ALA A 421 10.72 -33.15 -23.87
CA ALA A 421 9.92 -34.28 -23.41
C ALA A 421 10.19 -34.64 -21.94
N LEU A 422 11.44 -34.48 -21.48
CA LEU A 422 11.81 -34.63 -20.07
C LEU A 422 11.11 -33.57 -19.21
N LEU A 423 11.18 -32.30 -19.60
CA LEU A 423 10.53 -31.19 -18.89
C LEU A 423 9.01 -31.38 -18.83
N GLU A 424 8.37 -31.77 -19.93
CA GLU A 424 6.93 -32.05 -20.00
C GLU A 424 6.54 -33.25 -19.11
N LYS A 425 7.36 -34.31 -19.07
CA LYS A 425 7.08 -35.51 -18.25
C LYS A 425 6.99 -35.20 -16.76
N TYR A 426 7.82 -34.26 -16.26
CA TYR A 426 7.93 -33.94 -14.84
C TYR A 426 7.39 -32.54 -14.48
N GLU A 427 6.69 -31.88 -15.40
CA GLU A 427 6.09 -30.57 -15.20
C GLU A 427 5.17 -30.59 -13.96
N GLY A 428 5.22 -29.52 -13.16
CA GLY A 428 4.47 -29.38 -11.91
C GLY A 428 5.01 -30.19 -10.72
N VAL A 429 5.59 -31.37 -10.94
CA VAL A 429 6.10 -32.21 -9.82
C VAL A 429 7.37 -31.62 -9.22
N THR A 430 8.39 -31.39 -10.05
CA THR A 430 9.70 -30.96 -9.55
C THR A 430 9.73 -29.48 -9.16
N GLU A 431 8.86 -28.66 -9.74
CA GLU A 431 8.74 -27.25 -9.39
C GLU A 431 8.12 -27.09 -8.00
N HIS A 432 6.99 -27.74 -7.74
CA HIS A 432 6.35 -27.68 -6.42
C HIS A 432 7.27 -28.28 -5.36
N LEU A 433 7.92 -29.41 -5.64
CA LEU A 433 8.84 -30.04 -4.68
C LEU A 433 10.10 -29.19 -4.43
N HIS A 434 10.60 -28.46 -5.44
CA HIS A 434 11.71 -27.53 -5.23
C HIS A 434 11.31 -26.41 -4.27
N THR A 435 10.16 -25.78 -4.51
CA THR A 435 9.58 -24.77 -3.62
C THR A 435 9.36 -25.33 -2.22
N ASP A 436 8.77 -26.52 -2.09
CA ASP A 436 8.56 -27.16 -0.79
C ASP A 436 9.89 -27.36 -0.05
N LEU A 437 10.94 -27.86 -0.72
CA LEU A 437 12.26 -28.04 -0.09
C LEU A 437 12.90 -26.71 0.29
N HIS A 438 12.80 -25.69 -0.56
CA HIS A 438 13.30 -24.34 -0.32
C HIS A 438 12.66 -23.74 0.94
N GLU A 439 11.33 -23.74 0.98
CA GLU A 439 10.54 -23.06 1.99
C GLU A 439 10.50 -23.82 3.32
N CYS A 440 10.29 -25.14 3.26
CA CYS A 440 10.11 -25.97 4.45
C CYS A 440 11.43 -26.22 5.17
N LEU A 441 12.51 -26.44 4.42
CA LEU A 441 13.78 -26.93 4.97
C LEU A 441 14.97 -26.04 4.61
N GLY A 442 14.98 -25.42 3.42
CA GLY A 442 16.06 -24.55 2.95
C GLY A 442 16.32 -23.43 3.96
N HIS A 443 15.38 -22.51 4.15
CA HIS A 443 15.49 -21.45 5.16
C HIS A 443 15.67 -21.97 6.60
N GLY A 444 15.04 -23.10 6.93
CA GLY A 444 15.08 -23.69 8.26
C GLY A 444 16.38 -24.44 8.61
N SER A 445 17.25 -24.74 7.63
CA SER A 445 18.46 -25.54 7.83
C SER A 445 19.67 -24.70 8.27
N GLY A 446 20.63 -25.35 8.94
CA GLY A 446 21.88 -24.72 9.35
C GLY A 446 21.77 -23.68 10.48
N LYS A 447 22.86 -23.42 11.19
CA LYS A 447 22.93 -22.46 12.30
C LYS A 447 24.11 -21.49 12.17
N LEU A 448 23.95 -20.30 12.74
CA LEU A 448 25.05 -19.36 12.93
C LEU A 448 25.99 -19.86 14.03
N LEU A 449 27.26 -19.44 13.99
CA LEU A 449 28.16 -19.61 15.13
C LEU A 449 27.81 -18.62 16.25
N ASP A 450 28.11 -19.00 17.49
CA ASP A 450 27.87 -18.15 18.66
C ASP A 450 28.57 -16.79 18.49
N GLY A 451 27.81 -15.70 18.69
CA GLY A 451 28.30 -14.32 18.59
C GLY A 451 28.31 -13.72 17.18
N VAL A 452 27.89 -14.46 16.14
CA VAL A 452 27.69 -13.92 14.79
C VAL A 452 26.31 -13.25 14.71
N SER A 453 26.28 -11.99 14.28
CA SER A 453 25.03 -11.27 14.03
C SER A 453 24.32 -11.85 12.79
N PRO A 454 22.99 -12.06 12.83
CA PRO A 454 22.20 -12.38 11.62
C PRO A 454 22.39 -11.37 10.48
N ASP A 455 22.64 -10.10 10.83
CA ASP A 455 22.80 -8.98 9.89
C ASP A 455 24.26 -8.81 9.42
N ALA A 456 25.17 -9.71 9.78
CA ALA A 456 26.60 -9.57 9.49
C ALA A 456 26.91 -9.38 7.99
N LEU A 457 26.02 -9.85 7.10
CA LEU A 457 26.19 -9.77 5.65
C LEU A 457 25.70 -8.43 5.03
N GLY A 458 24.99 -7.59 5.79
CA GLY A 458 24.43 -6.31 5.30
C GLY A 458 23.58 -6.49 4.03
N ALA A 459 23.78 -5.61 3.04
CA ALA A 459 23.03 -5.61 1.77
C ALA A 459 23.11 -6.92 0.94
N TYR A 460 24.03 -7.83 1.27
CA TYR A 460 24.15 -9.13 0.58
C TYR A 460 23.35 -10.24 1.25
N HIS A 461 22.76 -9.99 2.43
CA HIS A 461 22.06 -11.00 3.23
C HIS A 461 20.97 -11.71 2.42
N SER A 462 19.99 -10.98 1.87
CA SER A 462 18.84 -11.57 1.19
C SER A 462 19.26 -12.42 -0.02
N THR A 463 20.17 -11.92 -0.87
CA THR A 463 20.66 -12.69 -2.03
C THR A 463 21.34 -14.01 -1.61
N LEU A 464 22.13 -13.99 -0.53
CA LEU A 464 22.85 -15.18 -0.06
C LEU A 464 21.95 -16.15 0.70
N GLU A 465 20.96 -15.66 1.44
CA GLU A 465 19.98 -16.51 2.12
C GLU A 465 19.10 -17.25 1.11
N GLU A 466 18.64 -16.55 0.08
CA GLU A 466 17.92 -17.14 -1.06
C GLU A 466 18.75 -18.18 -1.80
N ALA A 467 20.03 -17.85 -2.10
CA ALA A 467 20.92 -18.79 -2.75
C ALA A 467 21.11 -20.06 -1.91
N ARG A 468 21.20 -19.93 -0.58
CA ARG A 468 21.37 -21.05 0.34
C ARG A 468 20.16 -21.99 0.32
N ALA A 469 18.95 -21.44 0.35
CA ALA A 469 17.71 -22.22 0.32
C ALA A 469 17.52 -22.92 -1.04
N ASP A 470 17.78 -22.23 -2.16
CA ASP A 470 17.72 -22.83 -3.50
C ASP A 470 18.77 -23.93 -3.68
N LEU A 471 20.00 -23.73 -3.19
CA LEU A 471 21.06 -24.75 -3.22
C LEU A 471 20.70 -26.00 -2.41
N PHE A 472 20.05 -25.82 -1.26
CA PHE A 472 19.55 -26.93 -0.44
C PHE A 472 18.53 -27.77 -1.21
N ALA A 473 17.53 -27.11 -1.82
CA ALA A 473 16.51 -27.77 -2.62
C ALA A 473 17.14 -28.49 -3.84
N LEU A 474 18.03 -27.83 -4.58
CA LEU A 474 18.72 -28.41 -5.73
C LEU A 474 19.61 -29.60 -5.34
N TYR A 475 20.33 -29.53 -4.22
CA TYR A 475 21.17 -30.64 -3.77
C TYR A 475 20.34 -31.90 -3.48
N TYR A 476 19.22 -31.74 -2.78
CA TYR A 476 18.35 -32.85 -2.39
C TYR A 476 17.44 -33.34 -3.49
N MET A 477 17.09 -32.50 -4.47
CA MET A 477 16.29 -32.90 -5.63
C MET A 477 16.87 -34.13 -6.34
N ALA A 478 18.21 -34.26 -6.36
CA ALA A 478 18.92 -35.37 -6.98
C ALA A 478 19.23 -36.55 -6.02
N ASP A 479 18.64 -36.58 -4.82
CA ASP A 479 18.81 -37.65 -3.85
C ASP A 479 17.76 -38.76 -4.04
N GLU A 480 18.20 -40.02 -4.01
CA GLU A 480 17.33 -41.19 -4.16
C GLU A 480 16.30 -41.28 -3.01
N TYR A 481 16.60 -40.69 -1.85
CA TYR A 481 15.68 -40.67 -0.71
C TYR A 481 14.35 -39.97 -1.04
N LEU A 482 14.33 -38.98 -1.95
CA LEU A 482 13.06 -38.37 -2.38
C LEU A 482 12.17 -39.34 -3.18
N VAL A 483 12.77 -40.30 -3.88
CA VAL A 483 12.04 -41.39 -4.57
C VAL A 483 11.58 -42.44 -3.56
N GLU A 484 12.40 -42.77 -2.55
CA GLU A 484 12.01 -43.67 -1.45
C GLU A 484 10.82 -43.11 -0.65
N LEU A 485 10.82 -41.79 -0.43
CA LEU A 485 9.71 -41.03 0.13
C LEU A 485 8.55 -40.85 -0.86
N GLY A 486 8.63 -41.33 -2.10
CA GLY A 486 7.58 -41.19 -3.11
C GLY A 486 7.20 -39.73 -3.43
N LEU A 487 8.09 -38.78 -3.15
CA LEU A 487 7.95 -37.36 -3.49
C LEU A 487 8.37 -37.14 -4.96
N LEU A 488 9.33 -37.93 -5.44
CA LEU A 488 9.67 -38.03 -6.85
C LEU A 488 9.19 -39.36 -7.45
N PRO A 489 8.72 -39.35 -8.71
CA PRO A 489 8.21 -40.55 -9.36
C PRO A 489 9.31 -41.55 -9.76
N ASP A 490 10.51 -41.07 -10.05
CA ASP A 490 11.68 -41.87 -10.44
C ASP A 490 12.98 -41.05 -10.28
N THR A 491 14.14 -41.71 -10.42
CA THR A 491 15.48 -41.11 -10.26
C THR A 491 15.90 -40.19 -11.42
N GLU A 492 15.05 -40.00 -12.43
CA GLU A 492 15.33 -39.16 -13.59
C GLU A 492 14.67 -37.77 -13.45
N ALA A 493 13.68 -37.64 -12.58
CA ALA A 493 12.88 -36.41 -12.41
C ALA A 493 13.73 -35.17 -12.10
N TYR A 494 14.76 -35.28 -11.25
CA TYR A 494 15.60 -34.15 -10.84
C TYR A 494 16.28 -33.43 -12.01
N LYS A 495 16.50 -34.13 -13.13
CA LYS A 495 17.13 -33.56 -14.33
C LYS A 495 16.29 -32.45 -14.94
N ALA A 496 14.96 -32.55 -14.85
CA ALA A 496 14.05 -31.50 -15.28
C ALA A 496 14.21 -30.24 -14.43
N CYS A 497 14.28 -30.39 -13.10
CA CYS A 497 14.54 -29.28 -12.17
C CYS A 497 15.89 -28.61 -12.46
N TYR A 498 16.97 -29.38 -12.55
CA TYR A 498 18.32 -28.85 -12.81
C TYR A 498 18.37 -28.07 -14.12
N TYR A 499 17.83 -28.64 -15.19
CA TYR A 499 17.83 -27.98 -16.48
C TYR A 499 17.04 -26.66 -16.45
N ARG A 500 15.82 -26.69 -15.88
CA ARG A 500 14.96 -25.50 -15.79
C ARG A 500 15.60 -24.41 -14.94
N TYR A 501 16.16 -24.76 -13.78
CA TYR A 501 16.81 -23.83 -12.87
C TYR A 501 18.01 -23.16 -13.52
N LEU A 502 18.92 -23.95 -14.11
CA LEU A 502 20.11 -23.43 -14.79
C LEU A 502 19.74 -22.58 -16.00
N LEU A 503 18.79 -23.01 -16.83
CA LEU A 503 18.34 -22.23 -17.98
C LEU A 503 17.68 -20.91 -17.55
N ASN A 504 16.95 -20.90 -16.43
CA ASN A 504 16.41 -19.68 -15.87
C ASN A 504 17.53 -18.72 -15.43
N GLY A 505 18.42 -19.18 -14.56
CA GLY A 505 19.53 -18.39 -14.03
C GLY A 505 20.48 -17.84 -15.10
N LEU A 506 20.73 -18.59 -16.16
CA LEU A 506 21.67 -18.22 -17.22
C LEU A 506 21.05 -17.38 -18.33
N VAL A 507 19.79 -17.65 -18.70
CA VAL A 507 19.21 -17.17 -19.96
C VAL A 507 17.82 -16.58 -19.77
N THR A 508 16.83 -17.41 -19.40
CA THR A 508 15.42 -17.01 -19.58
C THR A 508 14.96 -15.98 -18.56
N GLN A 509 15.62 -15.81 -17.42
CA GLN A 509 15.28 -14.74 -16.48
C GLN A 509 15.59 -13.34 -17.05
N LEU A 510 16.52 -13.23 -18.00
CA LEU A 510 16.96 -11.95 -18.56
C LEU A 510 15.86 -11.25 -19.37
N VAL A 511 14.75 -11.93 -19.71
CA VAL A 511 13.57 -11.31 -20.34
C VAL A 511 12.93 -10.22 -19.47
N ARG A 512 13.24 -10.23 -18.17
CA ARG A 512 12.77 -9.25 -17.17
C ARG A 512 13.66 -8.02 -17.07
N ILE A 513 14.83 -8.02 -17.69
CA ILE A 513 15.82 -6.95 -17.56
C ILE A 513 15.73 -6.01 -18.75
N ARG A 514 15.81 -4.71 -18.51
CA ARG A 514 15.86 -3.71 -19.58
C ARG A 514 17.27 -3.66 -20.19
N PRO A 515 17.42 -3.42 -21.51
CA PRO A 515 18.73 -3.25 -22.13
C PRO A 515 19.62 -2.27 -21.34
N GLY A 516 20.88 -2.64 -21.12
CA GLY A 516 21.85 -1.83 -20.36
C GLY A 516 21.73 -1.90 -18.84
N HIS A 517 20.73 -2.59 -18.29
CA HIS A 517 20.55 -2.76 -16.84
C HIS A 517 21.19 -4.05 -16.33
N VAL A 518 21.40 -4.10 -15.01
CA VAL A 518 21.98 -5.23 -14.27
C VAL A 518 20.91 -5.98 -13.46
N LEU A 519 21.28 -7.10 -12.85
CA LEU A 519 20.43 -7.79 -11.89
C LEU A 519 20.45 -7.06 -10.54
N GLU A 520 19.26 -6.67 -10.07
CA GLU A 520 19.09 -5.92 -8.81
C GLU A 520 18.36 -6.72 -7.74
N GLU A 521 17.29 -7.42 -8.14
CA GLU A 521 16.43 -8.17 -7.23
C GLU A 521 17.12 -9.44 -6.69
N ALA A 522 16.94 -9.73 -5.40
CA ALA A 522 17.65 -10.74 -4.64
C ALA A 522 17.49 -12.17 -5.20
N HIS A 523 16.27 -12.59 -5.55
CA HIS A 523 16.02 -13.92 -6.12
C HIS A 523 16.63 -14.08 -7.52
N MET A 524 16.55 -13.07 -8.39
CA MET A 524 17.23 -13.11 -9.71
C MET A 524 18.75 -13.17 -9.56
N ARG A 525 19.30 -12.41 -8.63
CA ARG A 525 20.72 -12.43 -8.26
C ARG A 525 21.14 -13.82 -7.77
N ASN A 526 20.37 -14.42 -6.87
CA ASN A 526 20.63 -15.77 -6.34
C ASN A 526 20.68 -16.80 -7.49
N ARG A 527 19.67 -16.80 -8.38
CA ARG A 527 19.55 -17.76 -9.48
C ARG A 527 20.70 -17.61 -10.46
N ALA A 528 21.07 -16.37 -10.78
CA ALA A 528 22.24 -16.08 -11.60
C ALA A 528 23.53 -16.55 -10.94
N LEU A 529 23.71 -16.28 -9.64
CA LEU A 529 24.87 -16.70 -8.85
C LEU A 529 25.08 -18.20 -8.96
N ILE A 530 24.05 -18.99 -8.59
CA ILE A 530 24.11 -20.44 -8.59
C ILE A 530 24.37 -20.95 -10.00
N ALA A 531 23.58 -20.51 -10.98
CA ALA A 531 23.65 -21.07 -12.32
C ALA A 531 24.97 -20.76 -13.03
N ARG A 532 25.53 -19.55 -12.85
CA ARG A 532 26.83 -19.17 -13.43
C ARG A 532 27.99 -19.85 -12.72
N TYR A 533 27.93 -19.99 -11.40
CA TYR A 533 28.94 -20.75 -10.65
C TYR A 533 28.98 -22.22 -11.06
N VAL A 534 27.81 -22.85 -11.18
CA VAL A 534 27.68 -24.24 -11.64
C VAL A 534 28.17 -24.37 -13.09
N LEU A 535 27.77 -23.47 -13.99
CA LEU A 535 28.21 -23.49 -15.38
C LEU A 535 29.74 -23.34 -15.52
N GLU A 536 30.38 -22.45 -14.76
CA GLU A 536 31.84 -22.25 -14.80
C GLU A 536 32.59 -23.57 -14.51
N ARG A 537 32.19 -24.28 -13.44
CA ARG A 537 32.80 -25.56 -13.02
C ARG A 537 32.39 -26.74 -13.90
N ALA A 538 31.14 -26.77 -14.34
CA ALA A 538 30.63 -27.81 -15.24
C ALA A 538 31.30 -27.73 -16.62
N THR A 539 31.58 -26.52 -17.10
CA THR A 539 32.33 -26.32 -18.35
C THR A 539 33.77 -26.82 -18.21
N ALA A 540 34.42 -26.53 -17.07
CA ALA A 540 35.80 -26.98 -16.81
C ALA A 540 35.92 -28.51 -16.74
N SER A 541 34.87 -29.21 -16.32
CA SER A 541 34.80 -30.68 -16.25
C SER A 541 34.18 -31.34 -17.49
N GLY A 542 33.62 -30.55 -18.42
CA GLY A 542 32.89 -31.04 -19.60
C GLY A 542 31.48 -31.58 -19.29
N ALA A 543 30.95 -31.34 -18.09
CA ALA A 543 29.64 -31.82 -17.65
C ALA A 543 28.47 -31.01 -18.24
N ALA A 544 28.67 -29.72 -18.52
CA ALA A 544 27.69 -28.87 -19.18
C ALA A 544 28.36 -27.69 -19.89
N GLU A 545 27.66 -27.09 -20.84
CA GLU A 545 28.09 -25.88 -21.54
C GLU A 545 26.90 -25.03 -21.99
N LEU A 546 27.13 -23.74 -22.24
CA LEU A 546 26.16 -22.82 -22.82
C LEU A 546 26.62 -22.39 -24.21
N ARG A 547 25.98 -22.91 -25.27
CA ARG A 547 26.28 -22.58 -26.66
C ARG A 547 25.32 -21.52 -27.17
N GLY A 548 25.73 -20.26 -27.10
CA GLY A 548 24.83 -19.14 -27.36
C GLY A 548 23.77 -19.06 -26.25
N LEU A 549 22.51 -19.40 -26.56
CA LEU A 549 21.43 -19.50 -25.58
C LEU A 549 21.07 -20.95 -25.21
N GLU A 550 21.67 -21.93 -25.88
CA GLU A 550 21.36 -23.34 -25.68
C GLU A 550 22.19 -23.90 -24.52
N LEU A 551 21.52 -24.24 -23.42
CA LEU A 551 22.12 -24.99 -22.32
C LEU A 551 22.19 -26.46 -22.74
N ILE A 552 23.39 -27.05 -22.67
CA ILE A 552 23.61 -28.47 -22.93
C ILE A 552 24.20 -29.08 -21.67
N VAL A 553 23.51 -30.07 -21.11
CA VAL A 553 23.99 -30.84 -19.95
C VAL A 553 24.34 -32.25 -20.41
N HIS A 554 25.62 -32.60 -20.35
CA HIS A 554 26.13 -33.90 -20.74
C HIS A 554 26.11 -34.92 -19.60
N ASP A 555 26.34 -34.44 -18.37
CA ASP A 555 26.36 -35.27 -17.17
C ASP A 555 25.67 -34.54 -16.01
N TYR A 556 24.41 -34.89 -15.76
CA TYR A 556 23.63 -34.33 -14.66
C TYR A 556 24.16 -34.75 -13.28
N ALA A 557 24.74 -35.96 -13.16
CA ALA A 557 25.24 -36.46 -11.90
C ALA A 557 26.49 -35.67 -11.46
N ALA A 558 27.30 -35.22 -12.42
CA ALA A 558 28.46 -34.36 -12.17
C ALA A 558 28.10 -32.95 -11.65
N LEU A 559 26.85 -32.49 -11.80
CA LEU A 559 26.42 -31.19 -11.29
C LEU A 559 26.18 -31.20 -9.78
N ARG A 560 25.73 -32.33 -9.21
CA ARG A 560 25.38 -32.43 -7.79
C ARG A 560 26.56 -32.13 -6.85
N PRO A 561 27.79 -32.64 -7.07
CA PRO A 561 28.95 -32.27 -6.26
C PRO A 561 29.31 -30.78 -6.33
N ILE A 562 29.08 -30.12 -7.48
CA ILE A 562 29.34 -28.68 -7.65
C ILE A 562 28.33 -27.86 -6.83
N ILE A 563 27.06 -28.26 -6.86
CA ILE A 563 26.00 -27.67 -6.04
C ILE A 563 26.31 -27.85 -4.55
N ALA A 564 26.79 -29.04 -4.15
CA ALA A 564 27.21 -29.32 -2.78
C ALA A 564 28.38 -28.42 -2.31
N GLU A 565 29.40 -28.21 -3.15
CA GLU A 565 30.51 -27.30 -2.88
C GLU A 565 30.00 -25.86 -2.62
N LEU A 566 29.11 -25.37 -3.47
CA LEU A 566 28.55 -24.03 -3.32
C LEU A 566 27.67 -23.90 -2.08
N LEU A 567 26.82 -24.90 -1.80
CA LEU A 567 25.99 -24.92 -0.59
C LEU A 567 26.85 -24.85 0.67
N ALA A 568 27.95 -25.61 0.71
CA ALA A 568 28.89 -25.58 1.83
C ALA A 568 29.51 -24.18 2.04
N GLU A 569 29.92 -23.52 0.94
CA GLU A 569 30.54 -22.20 1.02
C GLU A 569 29.55 -21.10 1.41
N VAL A 570 28.34 -21.09 0.82
CA VAL A 570 27.30 -20.12 1.18
C VAL A 570 26.86 -20.30 2.63
N GLN A 571 26.72 -21.55 3.11
CA GLN A 571 26.45 -21.81 4.52
C GLN A 571 27.58 -21.33 5.43
N ARG A 572 28.85 -21.53 5.06
CA ARG A 572 30.00 -21.03 5.82
C ARG A 572 29.97 -19.51 5.91
N ILE A 573 29.78 -18.82 4.78
CA ILE A 573 29.69 -17.36 4.71
C ILE A 573 28.63 -16.83 5.67
N LYS A 574 27.42 -17.41 5.64
CA LYS A 574 26.32 -17.07 6.55
C LYS A 574 26.72 -17.34 8.02
N SER A 575 27.13 -18.57 8.31
CA SER A 575 27.37 -19.01 9.69
C SER A 575 28.54 -18.33 10.38
N GLU A 576 29.54 -17.85 9.62
CA GLU A 576 30.71 -17.13 10.14
C GLU A 576 30.56 -15.59 10.03
N GLY A 577 29.51 -15.09 9.36
CA GLY A 577 29.31 -13.66 9.11
C GLY A 577 30.38 -13.07 8.18
N ASP A 578 30.89 -13.85 7.22
CA ASP A 578 32.00 -13.48 6.33
C ASP A 578 31.51 -12.59 5.17
N GLN A 579 31.17 -11.34 5.51
CA GLN A 579 30.67 -10.36 4.55
C GLN A 579 31.61 -10.17 3.34
N PRO A 580 32.95 -10.07 3.48
CA PRO A 580 33.83 -9.91 2.33
C PRO A 580 33.75 -11.07 1.34
N ALA A 581 33.65 -12.31 1.80
CA ALA A 581 33.47 -13.46 0.92
C ALA A 581 32.09 -13.47 0.26
N GLY A 582 31.04 -13.15 1.02
CA GLY A 582 29.68 -12.99 0.50
C GLY A 582 29.58 -11.96 -0.62
N ARG A 583 30.17 -10.79 -0.39
CA ARG A 583 30.31 -9.72 -1.39
C ARG A 583 31.01 -10.22 -2.66
N ALA A 584 32.17 -10.87 -2.51
CA ALA A 584 32.95 -11.34 -3.65
C ALA A 584 32.19 -12.37 -4.50
N LEU A 585 31.38 -13.23 -3.86
CA LEU A 585 30.54 -14.21 -4.54
C LEU A 585 29.39 -13.54 -5.31
N VAL A 586 28.67 -12.62 -4.67
CA VAL A 586 27.55 -11.89 -5.30
C VAL A 586 28.04 -11.00 -6.43
N GLU A 587 29.04 -10.15 -6.21
CA GLU A 587 29.52 -9.23 -7.24
C GLU A 587 30.08 -9.97 -8.47
N ARG A 588 30.72 -11.14 -8.28
CA ARG A 588 31.28 -11.91 -9.41
C ARG A 588 30.21 -12.59 -10.26
N TYR A 589 29.18 -13.17 -9.66
CA TYR A 589 28.25 -14.05 -10.39
C TYR A 589 26.84 -13.49 -10.51
N ALA A 590 26.41 -12.61 -9.62
CA ALA A 590 24.99 -12.29 -9.46
C ALA A 590 24.53 -10.98 -10.12
N ILE A 591 25.45 -10.07 -10.49
CA ILE A 591 25.09 -8.69 -10.86
C ILE A 591 25.10 -8.49 -12.38
N ASP A 592 26.26 -8.68 -13.01
CA ASP A 592 26.47 -8.25 -14.39
C ASP A 592 25.64 -9.04 -15.41
N VAL A 593 25.23 -8.39 -16.49
CA VAL A 593 24.48 -9.01 -17.59
C VAL A 593 25.27 -8.82 -18.89
N ASP A 594 25.60 -9.91 -19.59
CA ASP A 594 26.27 -9.83 -20.90
C ASP A 594 25.32 -9.14 -21.92
N PRO A 595 25.68 -7.98 -22.48
CA PRO A 595 24.79 -7.22 -23.34
C PRO A 595 24.42 -7.93 -24.65
N LYS A 596 25.31 -8.78 -25.19
CA LYS A 596 25.08 -9.49 -26.45
C LYS A 596 24.13 -10.66 -26.23
N LEU A 597 24.34 -11.44 -25.16
CA LEU A 597 23.46 -12.53 -24.77
C LEU A 597 22.08 -11.99 -24.45
N HIS A 598 22.00 -10.90 -23.67
CA HIS A 598 20.75 -10.26 -23.30
C HIS A 598 19.96 -9.77 -24.52
N ALA A 599 20.61 -9.08 -25.46
CA ALA A 599 19.95 -8.63 -26.69
C ALA A 599 19.40 -9.78 -27.54
N GLU A 600 20.06 -10.95 -27.54
CA GLU A 600 19.56 -12.14 -28.22
C GLU A 600 18.38 -12.80 -27.47
N VAL A 601 18.42 -12.84 -26.13
CA VAL A 601 17.29 -13.31 -25.30
C VAL A 601 16.05 -12.47 -25.57
N LEU A 602 16.16 -11.14 -25.49
CA LEU A 602 15.03 -10.23 -25.73
C LEU A 602 14.49 -10.37 -27.15
N ARG A 603 15.36 -10.49 -28.15
CA ARG A 603 14.94 -10.68 -29.56
C ARG A 603 14.15 -11.96 -29.73
N ARG A 604 14.59 -13.06 -29.12
CA ARG A 604 13.89 -14.34 -29.20
C ARG A 604 12.57 -14.30 -28.44
N TYR A 605 12.57 -13.74 -27.24
CA TYR A 605 11.38 -13.59 -26.41
C TYR A 605 10.31 -12.71 -27.05
N ALA A 606 10.70 -11.62 -27.72
CA ALA A 606 9.78 -10.72 -28.42
C ALA A 606 8.91 -11.44 -29.49
N THR A 607 9.40 -12.55 -30.06
CA THR A 607 8.60 -13.35 -31.03
C THR A 607 7.44 -14.10 -30.40
N LEU A 608 7.47 -14.30 -29.08
CA LEU A 608 6.47 -15.04 -28.33
C LEU A 608 5.28 -14.18 -27.92
N ASN A 609 5.45 -12.86 -27.90
CA ASN A 609 4.44 -11.90 -27.46
C ASN A 609 3.87 -12.29 -26.08
N ILE A 610 4.74 -12.42 -25.07
CA ILE A 610 4.40 -12.73 -23.68
C ILE A 610 4.88 -11.59 -22.79
N ALA A 611 4.09 -11.19 -21.81
CA ALA A 611 4.52 -10.24 -20.78
C ALA A 611 5.41 -10.95 -19.74
N PRO A 612 6.62 -10.43 -19.41
CA PRO A 612 7.55 -11.06 -18.47
C PRO A 612 7.09 -11.04 -17.01
N TYR A 613 6.22 -10.10 -16.64
CA TYR A 613 5.63 -9.98 -15.32
C TYR A 613 4.15 -10.33 -15.35
N LYS A 614 3.67 -11.00 -14.31
CA LYS A 614 2.24 -11.28 -14.12
C LYS A 614 1.78 -10.72 -12.78
N GLY A 615 0.50 -10.40 -12.73
CA GLY A 615 -0.21 -10.29 -11.46
C GLY A 615 -1.63 -10.78 -11.63
N PHE A 616 -2.44 -10.61 -10.61
CA PHE A 616 -3.75 -11.24 -10.53
C PHE A 616 -4.85 -10.25 -10.21
N VAL A 617 -6.04 -10.47 -10.78
CA VAL A 617 -7.27 -9.94 -10.18
C VAL A 617 -7.76 -10.88 -9.11
N ASN A 618 -8.19 -10.31 -7.98
CA ASN A 618 -8.86 -11.05 -6.93
C ASN A 618 -10.27 -11.49 -7.35
N PRO A 619 -10.81 -12.57 -6.78
CA PRO A 619 -12.24 -12.83 -6.83
C PRO A 619 -13.02 -11.80 -6.03
N ARG A 620 -14.29 -11.60 -6.38
CA ARG A 620 -15.22 -10.80 -5.58
C ARG A 620 -16.06 -11.71 -4.71
N LEU A 621 -15.99 -11.51 -3.39
CA LEU A 621 -16.79 -12.23 -2.40
C LEU A 621 -18.03 -11.40 -2.04
N GLU A 622 -19.22 -11.97 -2.22
CA GLU A 622 -20.50 -11.28 -2.01
C GLU A 622 -21.36 -12.02 -0.99
N LEU A 623 -21.85 -11.30 0.03
CA LEU A 623 -22.82 -11.83 0.99
C LEU A 623 -24.18 -12.07 0.31
N VAL A 624 -24.79 -13.23 0.56
CA VAL A 624 -26.12 -13.59 0.06
C VAL A 624 -27.11 -13.56 1.22
N TYR A 625 -28.20 -12.81 1.06
CA TYR A 625 -29.21 -12.60 2.09
C TYR A 625 -30.51 -13.35 1.79
N ASP A 626 -31.18 -13.85 2.83
CA ASP A 626 -32.57 -14.31 2.76
C ASP A 626 -33.58 -13.15 2.76
N ALA A 627 -34.88 -13.48 2.75
CA ALA A 627 -35.96 -12.49 2.74
C ALA A 627 -36.07 -11.70 4.08
N GLU A 628 -35.52 -12.26 5.16
CA GLU A 628 -35.51 -11.70 6.50
C GLU A 628 -34.26 -10.85 6.79
N GLY A 629 -33.29 -10.83 5.87
CA GLY A 629 -32.03 -10.09 5.99
C GLY A 629 -30.91 -10.88 6.68
N GLY A 630 -31.09 -12.17 6.91
CA GLY A 630 -30.05 -13.09 7.41
C GLY A 630 -29.07 -13.49 6.30
N ILE A 631 -27.80 -13.65 6.65
CA ILE A 631 -26.77 -14.13 5.71
C ILE A 631 -26.91 -15.64 5.54
N THR A 632 -27.06 -16.11 4.31
CA THR A 632 -27.26 -17.53 3.95
C THR A 632 -26.08 -18.14 3.19
N ASP A 633 -25.28 -17.34 2.50
CA ASP A 633 -24.10 -17.79 1.78
C ASP A 633 -23.09 -16.64 1.59
N VAL A 634 -21.86 -16.99 1.21
CA VAL A 634 -20.90 -16.06 0.61
C VAL A 634 -20.52 -16.62 -0.75
N ARG A 635 -20.71 -15.83 -1.81
CA ARG A 635 -20.48 -16.25 -3.19
C ARG A 635 -19.19 -15.64 -3.72
N ALA A 636 -18.30 -16.47 -4.26
CA ALA A 636 -17.15 -16.00 -5.03
C ALA A 636 -17.54 -15.81 -6.51
N THR A 637 -17.14 -14.69 -7.11
CA THR A 637 -17.30 -14.43 -8.54
C THR A 637 -15.97 -14.02 -9.17
N TYR A 638 -15.77 -14.41 -10.43
CA TYR A 638 -14.49 -14.30 -11.14
C TYR A 638 -14.60 -13.46 -12.44
N THR A 639 -15.55 -12.53 -12.50
CA THR A 639 -15.92 -11.82 -13.73
C THR A 639 -15.31 -10.43 -13.88
N GLU A 640 -14.92 -9.75 -12.79
CA GLU A 640 -14.43 -8.36 -12.84
C GLU A 640 -13.17 -8.21 -13.67
N GLY A 641 -13.13 -7.24 -14.57
CA GLY A 641 -11.90 -6.81 -15.24
C GLY A 641 -10.94 -6.08 -14.29
N TYR A 642 -9.69 -5.89 -14.73
CA TYR A 642 -8.67 -5.22 -13.91
C TYR A 642 -9.05 -3.77 -13.57
N ALA A 643 -9.45 -2.97 -14.57
CA ALA A 643 -9.88 -1.60 -14.33
C ALA A 643 -11.15 -1.52 -13.46
N GLU A 644 -12.11 -2.42 -13.68
CA GLU A 644 -13.34 -2.50 -12.86
C GLU A 644 -13.01 -2.75 -11.39
N GLN A 645 -12.12 -3.72 -11.12
CA GLN A 645 -11.69 -4.06 -9.77
C GLN A 645 -10.92 -2.93 -9.11
N MET A 646 -9.96 -2.32 -9.81
CA MET A 646 -9.16 -1.23 -9.23
C MET A 646 -9.99 0.02 -8.93
N LEU A 647 -10.93 0.38 -9.82
CA LEU A 647 -11.85 1.49 -9.59
C LEU A 647 -12.86 1.17 -8.47
N ARG A 648 -13.30 -0.08 -8.36
CA ARG A 648 -14.10 -0.53 -7.20
C ARG A 648 -13.29 -0.40 -5.92
N TYR A 649 -12.03 -0.82 -5.91
CA TYR A 649 -11.17 -0.67 -4.75
C TYR A 649 -10.96 0.78 -4.33
N SER A 650 -10.78 1.70 -5.28
CA SER A 650 -10.69 3.13 -4.99
C SER A 650 -12.03 3.75 -4.54
N ARG A 651 -13.17 3.11 -4.79
CA ARG A 651 -14.48 3.56 -4.28
C ARG A 651 -14.81 3.00 -2.90
N GLU A 652 -14.59 1.70 -2.72
CA GLU A 652 -15.06 0.94 -1.55
C GLU A 652 -14.00 0.82 -0.45
N TYR A 653 -12.70 0.89 -0.80
CA TYR A 653 -11.58 0.69 0.12
C TYR A 653 -10.53 1.81 0.01
N ALA A 654 -10.93 3.01 -0.41
CA ALA A 654 -10.12 4.22 -0.24
C ALA A 654 -10.29 4.73 1.21
N THR A 655 -9.43 4.22 2.09
CA THR A 655 -9.54 4.41 3.54
C THR A 655 -8.70 5.55 4.08
N LEU A 656 -7.72 6.03 3.32
CA LEU A 656 -6.81 7.10 3.74
C LEU A 656 -7.10 8.42 3.02
N PRO A 657 -6.75 9.56 3.64
CA PRO A 657 -6.61 10.82 2.90
C PRO A 657 -5.51 10.69 1.82
N GLU A 658 -5.48 11.60 0.84
CA GLU A 658 -4.49 11.51 -0.24
C GLU A 658 -3.06 11.91 0.17
N ASP A 659 -2.90 12.54 1.33
CA ASP A 659 -1.60 12.76 1.99
C ASP A 659 -1.69 12.41 3.50
N PRO A 660 -1.60 11.11 3.85
CA PRO A 660 -1.72 10.62 5.22
C PRO A 660 -0.69 11.21 6.18
N THR A 661 0.53 11.43 5.71
CA THR A 661 1.60 12.01 6.52
C THR A 661 1.28 13.45 6.92
N THR A 662 0.85 14.28 5.96
CA THR A 662 0.45 15.66 6.24
C THR A 662 -0.80 15.69 7.12
N ALA A 663 -1.76 14.80 6.87
CA ALA A 663 -2.97 14.71 7.69
C ALA A 663 -2.62 14.43 9.16
N GLU A 664 -1.72 13.46 9.39
CA GLU A 664 -1.28 13.10 10.72
C GLU A 664 -0.51 14.24 11.41
N GLN A 665 0.41 14.90 10.70
CA GLN A 665 1.15 16.05 11.25
C GLN A 665 0.25 17.24 11.62
N VAL A 666 -0.91 17.39 10.97
CA VAL A 666 -1.89 18.43 11.35
C VAL A 666 -2.69 18.00 12.59
N ARG A 667 -3.09 16.73 12.68
CA ARG A 667 -3.87 16.19 13.80
C ARG A 667 -3.04 16.06 15.08
N HIS A 668 -1.85 15.48 14.96
CA HIS A 668 -0.92 15.17 16.04
C HIS A 668 0.49 15.68 15.71
N PRO A 669 0.70 17.02 15.73
CA PRO A 669 2.00 17.60 15.44
C PRO A 669 3.03 17.25 16.52
N GLU A 670 4.24 16.89 16.10
CA GLU A 670 5.42 16.77 16.96
C GLU A 670 6.24 18.07 16.92
N PRO A 671 6.14 18.93 17.95
CA PRO A 671 6.77 20.26 17.94
C PRO A 671 8.25 20.20 18.30
N SER A 672 9.07 21.03 17.65
CA SER A 672 10.44 21.32 18.08
C SER A 672 10.50 21.99 19.46
N ASP A 673 11.64 21.93 20.14
CA ASP A 673 11.86 22.65 21.40
C ASP A 673 11.65 24.16 21.24
N ALA A 674 12.07 24.70 20.09
CA ALA A 674 11.85 26.10 19.72
C ALA A 674 10.35 26.43 19.58
N THR A 675 9.58 25.56 18.95
CA THR A 675 8.12 25.68 18.84
C THR A 675 7.45 25.63 20.21
N LEU A 676 7.87 24.71 21.08
CA LEU A 676 7.37 24.60 22.45
C LEU A 676 7.61 25.87 23.27
N GLU A 677 8.81 26.45 23.19
CA GLU A 677 9.12 27.71 23.90
C GLU A 677 8.34 28.90 23.32
N ALA A 678 8.20 29.00 22.00
CA ALA A 678 7.37 30.04 21.37
C ALA A 678 5.90 29.94 21.81
N ALA A 679 5.32 28.74 21.77
CA ALA A 679 3.95 28.51 22.20
C ALA A 679 3.75 28.77 23.70
N LYS A 680 4.76 28.47 24.54
CA LYS A 680 4.76 28.76 25.98
C LYS A 680 4.80 30.26 26.25
N ALA A 681 5.64 31.01 25.53
CA ALA A 681 5.69 32.48 25.62
C ALA A 681 4.37 33.13 25.18
N LEU A 682 3.78 32.63 24.09
CA LEU A 682 2.47 33.06 23.61
C LEU A 682 1.38 32.80 24.67
N ARG A 683 1.31 31.58 25.21
CA ARG A 683 0.37 31.22 26.27
C ARG A 683 0.55 32.05 27.55
N GLY A 684 1.79 32.41 27.88
CA GLY A 684 2.11 33.32 28.99
C GLY A 684 1.47 34.70 28.78
N SER A 685 1.59 35.24 27.56
CA SER A 685 1.00 36.53 27.17
C SER A 685 -0.53 36.50 27.21
N LEU A 686 -1.15 35.42 26.69
CA LEU A 686 -2.60 35.21 26.76
C LEU A 686 -3.11 35.14 28.20
N ARG A 687 -2.42 34.41 29.08
CA ARG A 687 -2.79 34.29 30.49
C ARG A 687 -2.66 35.62 31.23
N HIS A 688 -1.66 36.43 30.92
CA HIS A 688 -1.48 37.74 31.56
C HIS A 688 -2.59 38.73 31.19
N ALA A 689 -3.13 38.64 29.98
CA ALA A 689 -4.17 39.52 29.46
C ALA A 689 -5.61 39.03 29.71
N MET A 690 -5.79 37.87 30.37
CA MET A 690 -7.07 37.17 30.50
C MET A 690 -8.19 38.00 31.12
N ASP A 691 -9.40 37.92 30.54
CA ASP A 691 -10.65 38.42 31.11
C ASP A 691 -11.60 37.27 31.45
N GLY A 692 -11.64 36.90 32.73
CA GLY A 692 -12.48 35.81 33.22
C GLY A 692 -13.99 36.08 33.15
N GLN A 693 -14.42 37.35 33.12
CA GLN A 693 -15.83 37.70 33.00
C GLN A 693 -16.31 37.50 31.56
N VAL A 694 -15.53 37.98 30.58
CA VAL A 694 -15.82 37.76 29.16
C VAL A 694 -15.82 36.27 28.84
N ALA A 695 -14.80 35.52 29.29
CA ALA A 695 -14.73 34.09 29.08
C ALA A 695 -15.95 33.34 29.64
N SER A 696 -16.45 33.76 30.82
CA SER A 696 -17.64 33.15 31.43
C SER A 696 -18.94 33.52 30.72
N SER A 697 -19.05 34.76 30.22
CA SER A 697 -20.18 35.22 29.39
C SER A 697 -20.26 34.50 28.05
N MET A 698 -19.12 34.20 27.42
CA MET A 698 -19.09 33.42 26.17
C MET A 698 -19.60 31.99 26.40
N ARG A 699 -19.16 31.35 27.49
CA ARG A 699 -19.64 30.00 27.86
C ARG A 699 -21.15 29.97 28.13
N SER A 700 -21.70 30.96 28.82
CA SER A 700 -23.14 30.99 29.12
C SER A 700 -24.02 31.23 27.88
N LYS A 701 -23.44 31.73 26.79
CA LYS A 701 -24.10 31.91 25.49
C LYS A 701 -23.95 30.70 24.55
N GLY A 702 -23.42 29.58 25.04
CA GLY A 702 -23.30 28.34 24.28
C GLY A 702 -22.08 28.25 23.36
N LEU A 703 -21.11 29.15 23.49
CA LEU A 703 -19.81 29.02 22.81
C LEU A 703 -18.88 28.14 23.68
N TYR A 704 -18.78 26.87 23.32
CA TYR A 704 -17.96 25.89 24.03
C TYR A 704 -16.57 25.77 23.39
N TYR A 705 -15.54 25.91 24.23
CA TYR A 705 -14.13 25.67 23.93
C TYR A 705 -13.54 24.94 25.15
N GLY A 706 -12.47 24.17 24.98
CA GLY A 706 -11.72 23.63 26.11
C GLY A 706 -11.22 24.75 27.03
N ILE A 707 -10.50 25.73 26.47
CA ILE A 707 -10.03 26.93 27.18
C ILE A 707 -10.35 28.19 26.38
N ASN A 708 -10.77 29.25 27.08
CA ASN A 708 -11.01 30.58 26.54
C ASN A 708 -10.51 31.64 27.53
N PHE A 709 -9.62 32.52 27.09
CA PHE A 709 -9.05 33.60 27.90
C PHE A 709 -9.88 34.90 27.88
N GLY A 710 -10.98 34.95 27.13
CA GLY A 710 -11.90 36.10 27.08
C GLY A 710 -11.32 37.30 26.36
N LEU A 711 -10.33 37.10 25.48
CA LEU A 711 -9.66 38.21 24.79
C LEU A 711 -10.47 38.69 23.58
N THR A 712 -10.41 40.00 23.33
CA THR A 712 -11.03 40.62 22.17
C THR A 712 -10.29 40.21 20.88
N LEU A 713 -11.02 40.12 19.77
CA LEU A 713 -10.43 39.79 18.46
C LEU A 713 -9.30 40.74 18.08
N ASP A 714 -9.47 42.04 18.32
CA ASP A 714 -8.44 43.05 18.03
C ASP A 714 -7.13 42.80 18.80
N TYR A 715 -7.21 42.37 20.07
CA TYR A 715 -6.03 41.98 20.81
C TYR A 715 -5.38 40.72 20.24
N ILE A 716 -6.19 39.72 19.87
CA ILE A 716 -5.72 38.48 19.25
C ILE A 716 -5.00 38.76 17.93
N LEU A 717 -5.55 39.63 17.07
CA LEU A 717 -4.95 40.03 15.80
C LEU A 717 -3.58 40.69 16.01
N ARG A 718 -3.49 41.66 16.93
CA ARG A 718 -2.22 42.32 17.29
C ARG A 718 -1.18 41.38 17.90
N LEU A 719 -1.62 40.31 18.56
CA LEU A 719 -0.73 39.30 19.10
C LEU A 719 -0.22 38.35 18.02
N ALA A 720 -1.11 37.96 17.09
CA ALA A 720 -0.77 37.13 15.93
C ALA A 720 0.27 37.79 15.02
N GLU A 721 0.18 39.11 14.80
CA GLU A 721 1.17 39.88 14.03
C GLU A 721 2.59 39.79 14.57
N LYS A 722 2.75 39.52 15.87
CA LYS A 722 4.06 39.41 16.53
C LYS A 722 4.62 38.00 16.53
N GLN A 723 3.84 37.00 16.11
CA GLN A 723 4.28 35.61 16.06
C GLN A 723 4.97 35.33 14.72
N PRO A 724 5.92 34.39 14.68
CA PRO A 724 6.50 33.94 13.42
C PRO A 724 5.42 33.29 12.54
N LYS A 725 5.51 33.50 11.22
CA LYS A 725 4.73 32.75 10.23
C LYS A 725 5.40 31.40 10.02
N SER A 726 5.11 30.44 10.90
CA SER A 726 5.68 29.08 10.87
C SER A 726 4.53 28.06 10.82
N ALA A 727 4.64 27.10 9.91
CA ALA A 727 3.68 26.01 9.80
C ALA A 727 3.67 25.15 11.07
N ASP A 728 4.83 24.86 11.66
CA ASP A 728 4.95 24.00 12.83
C ASP A 728 4.37 24.66 14.08
N LEU A 729 4.68 25.95 14.31
CA LEU A 729 4.03 26.70 15.39
C LEU A 729 2.51 26.75 15.17
N ALA A 730 2.06 26.98 13.94
CA ALA A 730 0.64 27.04 13.62
C ALA A 730 -0.06 25.70 13.90
N ARG A 731 0.46 24.58 13.37
CA ARG A 731 -0.07 23.22 13.60
C ARG A 731 -0.11 22.90 15.09
N TYR A 732 1.00 23.14 15.81
CA TYR A 732 1.07 22.85 17.23
C TYR A 732 0.00 23.63 18.02
N ILE A 733 -0.14 24.94 17.81
CA ILE A 733 -1.12 25.73 18.57
C ILE A 733 -2.57 25.48 18.12
N LEU A 734 -2.80 25.11 16.85
CA LEU A 734 -4.12 24.70 16.33
C LEU A 734 -4.60 23.39 16.95
N SER A 735 -3.68 22.45 17.19
CA SER A 735 -4.00 21.18 17.86
C SER A 735 -4.41 21.35 19.34
N ARG A 736 -4.19 22.53 19.93
CA ARG A 736 -4.58 22.80 21.32
C ARG A 736 -6.02 23.30 21.38
N ASP A 737 -6.79 22.79 22.33
CA ASP A 737 -8.19 23.23 22.51
C ASP A 737 -8.31 24.55 23.29
N VAL A 738 -7.73 25.61 22.73
CA VAL A 738 -7.71 26.97 23.28
C VAL A 738 -8.18 27.96 22.21
N ARG A 739 -9.27 28.68 22.46
CA ARG A 739 -9.88 29.62 21.50
C ARG A 739 -8.87 30.57 20.86
N GLU A 740 -8.13 31.30 21.69
CA GLU A 740 -7.16 32.30 21.23
C GLU A 740 -6.04 31.66 20.39
N LEU A 741 -5.57 30.47 20.76
CA LEU A 741 -4.54 29.77 20.00
C LEU A 741 -5.05 29.29 18.64
N LYS A 742 -6.28 28.79 18.57
CA LYS A 742 -6.89 28.38 17.30
C LYS A 742 -7.02 29.55 16.33
N ILE A 743 -7.47 30.71 16.81
CA ILE A 743 -7.56 31.93 15.98
C ILE A 743 -6.16 32.42 15.54
N ILE A 744 -5.18 32.45 16.45
CA ILE A 744 -3.80 32.87 16.11
C ILE A 744 -3.18 31.91 15.11
N GLY A 745 -3.34 30.60 15.31
CA GLY A 745 -2.82 29.55 14.43
C GLY A 745 -3.27 29.75 12.98
N GLN A 746 -4.56 29.99 12.76
CA GLN A 746 -5.13 30.29 11.44
C GLN A 746 -4.50 31.52 10.77
N LEU A 747 -4.18 32.55 11.57
CA LEU A 747 -3.59 33.79 11.08
C LEU A 747 -2.10 33.67 10.75
N ILE A 748 -1.37 32.81 11.46
CA ILE A 748 0.08 32.67 11.30
C ILE A 748 0.47 31.53 10.36
N TYR A 749 -0.46 30.65 10.02
CA TYR A 749 -0.23 29.57 9.07
C TYR A 749 0.16 30.16 7.69
N PRO A 750 1.35 29.79 7.15
CA PRO A 750 1.84 30.30 5.87
C PRO A 750 1.00 29.81 4.69
N GLU A 751 0.67 30.70 3.75
CA GLU A 751 -0.16 30.38 2.56
C GLU A 751 0.53 29.36 1.65
N GLU A 752 1.85 29.42 1.59
CA GLU A 752 2.68 28.52 0.82
C GLU A 752 2.66 27.08 1.33
N ALA A 753 2.33 26.87 2.61
CA ALA A 753 2.29 25.56 3.25
C ALA A 753 0.87 24.94 3.27
N VAL A 754 -0.13 25.60 2.66
CA VAL A 754 -1.50 25.10 2.63
C VAL A 754 -1.72 24.27 1.37
N THR A 755 -2.02 22.99 1.58
CA THR A 755 -2.51 22.05 0.57
C THR A 755 -3.98 21.78 0.78
N TYR A 756 -4.62 21.09 -0.17
CA TYR A 756 -5.97 20.55 -0.01
C TYR A 756 -6.11 19.72 1.28
N GLU A 757 -5.10 18.91 1.61
CA GLU A 757 -5.12 18.08 2.82
C GLU A 757 -5.11 18.95 4.10
N VAL A 758 -4.19 19.92 4.19
CA VAL A 758 -4.14 20.86 5.32
C VAL A 758 -5.47 21.59 5.47
N ALA A 759 -6.03 22.08 4.36
CA ALA A 759 -7.33 22.76 4.35
C ALA A 759 -8.45 21.86 4.91
N THR A 760 -8.48 20.60 4.48
CA THR A 760 -9.48 19.60 4.88
C THR A 760 -9.37 19.30 6.38
N GLN A 761 -8.18 19.03 6.89
CA GLN A 761 -7.97 18.73 8.32
C GLN A 761 -8.27 19.94 9.22
N LEU A 762 -7.92 21.16 8.80
CA LEU A 762 -8.25 22.37 9.56
C LEU A 762 -9.77 22.65 9.58
N ALA A 763 -10.47 22.34 8.49
CA ALA A 763 -11.92 22.45 8.44
C ALA A 763 -12.62 21.40 9.33
N LEU A 764 -12.16 20.13 9.29
CA LEU A 764 -12.64 19.04 10.16
C LEU A 764 -12.39 19.30 11.65
N SER A 765 -11.35 20.05 12.02
CA SER A 765 -11.10 20.39 13.44
C SER A 765 -11.93 21.59 13.93
N SER A 766 -12.54 22.37 13.03
CA SER A 766 -13.21 23.63 13.36
C SER A 766 -14.73 23.63 13.17
N PHE A 767 -15.30 22.62 12.48
CA PHE A 767 -16.71 22.66 12.03
C PHE A 767 -17.75 22.83 13.15
N SER A 768 -17.52 22.19 14.30
CA SER A 768 -18.48 22.13 15.40
C SER A 768 -18.63 23.45 16.15
N ASN A 769 -17.68 24.38 15.98
CA ASN A 769 -17.71 25.69 16.62
C ASN A 769 -17.97 26.80 15.58
N PRO A 770 -19.16 27.43 15.59
CA PRO A 770 -19.53 28.43 14.60
C PRO A 770 -18.57 29.62 14.50
N GLU A 771 -18.01 30.07 15.64
CA GLU A 771 -17.06 31.19 15.65
C GLU A 771 -15.74 30.79 14.97
N LEU A 772 -15.20 29.61 15.30
CA LEU A 772 -13.96 29.12 14.70
C LEU A 772 -14.11 28.87 13.20
N ARG A 773 -15.26 28.36 12.76
CA ARG A 773 -15.59 28.21 11.33
C ARG A 773 -15.59 29.55 10.60
N ASP A 774 -16.27 30.55 11.15
CA ASP A 774 -16.39 31.86 10.52
C ASP A 774 -15.01 32.55 10.44
N TYR A 775 -14.18 32.39 11.48
CA TYR A 775 -12.80 32.87 11.45
C TYR A 775 -11.91 32.09 10.51
N LEU A 776 -12.04 30.77 10.43
CA LEU A 776 -11.29 29.94 9.49
C LEU A 776 -11.60 30.37 8.05
N ALA A 777 -12.89 30.55 7.71
CA ALA A 777 -13.30 31.06 6.41
C ALA A 777 -12.71 32.46 6.14
N LYS A 778 -12.84 33.39 7.08
CA LYS A 778 -12.44 34.80 6.89
C LYS A 778 -10.94 35.07 6.91
N HIS A 779 -10.20 34.40 7.78
CA HIS A 779 -8.81 34.76 8.08
C HIS A 779 -7.81 33.76 7.52
N PHE A 780 -8.24 32.54 7.22
CA PHE A 780 -7.41 31.52 6.57
C PHE A 780 -7.81 31.37 5.09
N PHE A 781 -9.04 30.98 4.79
CA PHE A 781 -9.45 30.65 3.42
C PHE A 781 -9.60 31.85 2.46
N ASP A 782 -9.92 33.05 2.93
CA ASP A 782 -9.93 34.27 2.08
C ASP A 782 -8.53 34.58 1.50
N ARG A 783 -7.46 34.06 2.10
CA ARG A 783 -6.08 34.25 1.62
C ARG A 783 -5.66 33.23 0.57
N ILE A 784 -6.49 32.22 0.31
CA ILE A 784 -6.14 31.05 -0.49
C ILE A 784 -7.04 30.99 -1.74
N PRO A 785 -6.52 31.34 -2.94
CA PRO A 785 -7.30 31.37 -4.19
C PRO A 785 -7.97 30.04 -4.56
N GLU A 786 -7.44 28.91 -4.11
CA GLU A 786 -7.95 27.57 -4.36
C GLU A 786 -9.14 27.21 -3.45
N ALA A 787 -9.32 27.90 -2.31
CA ALA A 787 -10.34 27.59 -1.31
C ALA A 787 -11.78 27.45 -1.84
N PRO A 788 -12.30 28.32 -2.73
CA PRO A 788 -13.66 28.13 -3.26
C PRO A 788 -13.78 26.86 -4.11
N TYR A 789 -12.70 26.40 -4.74
CA TYR A 789 -12.71 25.14 -5.51
C TYR A 789 -12.66 23.93 -4.58
N TRP A 790 -11.87 23.98 -3.50
CA TRP A 790 -11.88 22.94 -2.48
C TRP A 790 -13.25 22.84 -1.78
N ALA A 791 -13.90 23.97 -1.53
CA ALA A 791 -15.26 23.99 -1.00
C ALA A 791 -16.26 23.32 -1.97
N LEU A 792 -16.13 23.56 -3.28
CA LEU A 792 -16.94 22.84 -4.27
C LEU A 792 -16.61 21.34 -4.29
N ASP A 793 -15.35 20.95 -4.17
CA ASP A 793 -14.93 19.54 -4.11
C ASP A 793 -15.59 18.84 -2.91
N TRP A 794 -15.48 19.42 -1.72
CA TRP A 794 -16.14 18.90 -0.51
C TRP A 794 -17.65 18.74 -0.66
N ILE A 795 -18.33 19.69 -1.32
CA ILE A 795 -19.78 19.61 -1.59
C ILE A 795 -20.09 18.55 -2.65
N PHE A 796 -19.19 18.33 -3.62
CA PHE A 796 -19.39 17.43 -4.75
C PHE A 796 -18.86 16.02 -4.54
N THR A 797 -18.19 15.73 -3.43
CA THR A 797 -17.88 14.35 -3.03
C THR A 797 -19.17 13.52 -2.95
N GLU A 798 -19.16 12.28 -3.40
CA GLU A 798 -20.33 11.38 -3.31
C GLU A 798 -20.77 11.22 -1.85
N HIS A 799 -22.08 11.16 -1.58
CA HIS A 799 -22.60 11.11 -0.20
C HIS A 799 -22.00 9.97 0.65
N SER A 800 -21.70 8.81 0.06
CA SER A 800 -21.05 7.69 0.77
C SER A 800 -19.63 7.98 1.24
N GLN A 801 -18.97 8.98 0.64
CA GLN A 801 -17.58 9.38 0.91
C GLN A 801 -17.50 10.84 1.45
N ARG A 802 -18.64 11.53 1.56
CA ARG A 802 -18.71 12.96 1.86
C ARG A 802 -18.56 13.20 3.36
N TRP A 803 -17.70 14.15 3.72
CA TRP A 803 -17.64 14.68 5.08
C TRP A 803 -18.76 15.70 5.29
N GLU A 804 -19.93 15.24 5.74
CA GLU A 804 -21.09 16.11 6.02
C GLU A 804 -20.73 17.27 6.99
N ASP A 805 -19.83 17.01 7.94
CA ASP A 805 -19.31 17.99 8.89
C ASP A 805 -18.52 19.13 8.22
N LEU A 806 -17.97 18.94 7.01
CA LEU A 806 -17.27 20.00 6.27
C LEU A 806 -18.20 20.96 5.55
N LEU A 807 -19.41 20.53 5.19
CA LEU A 807 -20.31 21.31 4.35
C LEU A 807 -20.64 22.71 4.92
N PRO A 808 -20.84 22.90 6.24
CA PRO A 808 -21.07 24.23 6.76
C PRO A 808 -19.85 25.16 6.55
N VAL A 809 -18.63 24.62 6.62
CA VAL A 809 -17.40 25.37 6.32
C VAL A 809 -17.36 25.70 4.83
N ALA A 810 -17.63 24.71 3.97
CA ALA A 810 -17.63 24.86 2.51
C ALA A 810 -18.60 25.96 2.03
N PHE A 811 -19.85 25.93 2.50
CA PHE A 811 -20.82 26.98 2.17
C PHE A 811 -20.42 28.34 2.70
N THR A 812 -19.78 28.41 3.88
CA THR A 812 -19.27 29.68 4.41
C THR A 812 -18.14 30.23 3.54
N ILE A 813 -17.21 29.40 3.06
CA ILE A 813 -16.16 29.79 2.11
C ILE A 813 -16.82 30.36 0.83
N LEU A 814 -17.74 29.61 0.22
CA LEU A 814 -18.41 30.03 -1.01
C LEU A 814 -19.19 31.33 -0.82
N ALA A 815 -19.95 31.48 0.27
CA ALA A 815 -20.70 32.70 0.56
C ALA A 815 -19.80 33.95 0.58
N ARG A 816 -18.61 33.82 1.17
CA ARG A 816 -17.62 34.90 1.25
C ARG A 816 -17.01 35.20 -0.12
N TRP A 817 -16.52 34.18 -0.82
CA TRP A 817 -15.89 34.33 -2.12
C TRP A 817 -16.86 34.88 -3.16
N LEU A 818 -18.11 34.40 -3.21
CA LEU A 818 -19.17 34.93 -4.08
C LEU A 818 -19.46 36.42 -3.79
N SER A 819 -19.42 36.82 -2.52
CA SER A 819 -19.56 38.24 -2.13
C SER A 819 -18.36 39.10 -2.54
N GLN A 820 -17.20 38.48 -2.74
CA GLN A 820 -15.95 39.12 -3.19
C GLN A 820 -15.76 39.06 -4.71
N GLY A 821 -16.74 38.55 -5.46
CA GLY A 821 -16.71 38.50 -6.93
C GLY A 821 -16.19 37.19 -7.52
N PHE A 822 -16.08 36.11 -6.74
CA PHE A 822 -15.90 34.77 -7.30
C PHE A 822 -17.11 34.40 -8.14
N HIS A 823 -16.85 33.76 -9.29
CA HIS A 823 -17.89 33.27 -10.17
C HIS A 823 -17.70 31.78 -10.43
N ILE A 824 -18.79 31.01 -10.31
CA ILE A 824 -18.79 29.60 -10.69
C ILE A 824 -18.93 29.54 -12.21
N GLU A 825 -17.81 29.28 -12.90
CA GLU A 825 -17.71 29.40 -14.35
C GLU A 825 -18.58 28.38 -15.11
N HIS A 826 -18.61 27.13 -14.64
CA HIS A 826 -19.24 26.04 -15.39
C HIS A 826 -20.70 25.80 -14.98
N GLU A 827 -21.61 25.71 -15.97
CA GLU A 827 -23.05 25.51 -15.76
C GLU A 827 -23.37 24.23 -14.97
N ALA A 828 -22.67 23.13 -15.22
CA ALA A 828 -22.84 21.88 -14.47
C ALA A 828 -22.58 22.05 -12.96
N HIS A 829 -21.51 22.76 -12.57
CA HIS A 829 -21.22 23.03 -11.16
C HIS A 829 -22.31 23.90 -10.54
N ARG A 830 -22.83 24.89 -11.29
CA ARG A 830 -23.92 25.74 -10.82
C ARG A 830 -25.18 24.93 -10.55
N LYS A 831 -25.61 24.12 -11.51
CA LYS A 831 -26.79 23.24 -11.38
C LYS A 831 -26.64 22.27 -10.23
N ARG A 832 -25.47 21.63 -10.12
CA ARG A 832 -25.18 20.69 -9.03
C ARG A 832 -25.20 21.38 -7.67
N LEU A 833 -24.50 22.50 -7.51
CA LEU A 833 -24.48 23.26 -6.26
C LEU A 833 -25.87 23.74 -5.86
N LEU A 834 -26.66 24.25 -6.82
CA LEU A 834 -28.03 24.66 -6.55
C LEU A 834 -28.89 23.48 -6.11
N SER A 835 -28.80 22.33 -6.78
CA SER A 835 -29.52 21.11 -6.41
C SER A 835 -29.19 20.67 -4.98
N GLU A 836 -27.91 20.55 -4.64
CA GLU A 836 -27.42 20.15 -3.32
C GLU A 836 -27.92 21.10 -2.22
N VAL A 837 -27.86 22.42 -2.47
CA VAL A 837 -28.33 23.43 -1.52
C VAL A 837 -29.83 23.36 -1.31
N LEU A 838 -30.61 23.21 -2.39
CA LEU A 838 -32.06 23.09 -2.30
C LEU A 838 -32.50 21.79 -1.62
N GLU A 839 -31.77 20.70 -1.80
CA GLU A 839 -32.00 19.43 -1.09
C GLU A 839 -31.77 19.59 0.41
N ILE A 840 -30.63 20.18 0.81
CA ILE A 840 -30.30 20.47 2.21
C ILE A 840 -31.35 21.37 2.88
N LEU A 841 -31.84 22.39 2.16
CA LEU A 841 -32.88 23.30 2.66
C LEU A 841 -34.29 22.67 2.64
N SER A 842 -34.50 21.62 1.85
CA SER A 842 -35.76 20.86 1.81
C SER A 842 -35.92 19.93 3.00
N ASP A 843 -34.84 19.57 3.70
CA ASP A 843 -34.93 18.75 4.90
C ASP A 843 -35.72 19.47 6.01
N SER A 844 -36.81 18.83 6.46
CA SER A 844 -37.72 19.37 7.48
C SER A 844 -37.79 18.51 8.74
N GLU A 845 -36.80 17.65 9.00
CA GLU A 845 -36.84 16.74 10.17
C GLU A 845 -36.77 17.46 11.52
N VAL A 846 -36.22 18.69 11.57
CA VAL A 846 -36.01 19.44 12.81
C VAL A 846 -36.86 20.73 12.89
N PRO A 847 -37.30 21.15 14.09
CA PRO A 847 -38.16 22.32 14.27
C PRO A 847 -37.40 23.66 14.21
N PHE A 848 -36.09 23.66 13.94
CA PHE A 848 -35.24 24.84 13.85
C PHE A 848 -34.14 24.66 12.80
N PRO A 849 -33.70 25.73 12.10
CA PRO A 849 -32.65 25.63 11.09
C PRO A 849 -31.33 25.09 11.65
N THR A 850 -30.81 24.01 11.05
CA THR A 850 -29.51 23.42 11.42
C THR A 850 -28.35 24.35 11.04
N PRO A 851 -27.14 24.18 11.62
CA PRO A 851 -25.96 24.94 11.21
C PRO A 851 -25.65 24.82 9.72
N LEU A 852 -25.86 23.63 9.14
CA LEU A 852 -25.69 23.34 7.72
C LEU A 852 -26.69 24.14 6.86
N GLN A 853 -27.98 24.07 7.20
CA GLN A 853 -29.04 24.82 6.51
C GLN A 853 -28.80 26.33 6.56
N ARG A 854 -28.39 26.87 7.73
CA ARG A 854 -28.09 28.30 7.88
C ARG A 854 -26.95 28.75 6.96
N THR A 855 -25.90 27.96 6.84
CA THR A 855 -24.76 28.28 5.94
C THR A 855 -25.12 28.10 4.47
N ALA A 856 -25.90 27.06 4.13
CA ALA A 856 -26.38 26.84 2.77
C ALA A 856 -27.30 28.00 2.31
N LEU A 857 -28.24 28.41 3.17
CA LEU A 857 -29.09 29.58 2.95
C LEU A 857 -28.27 30.86 2.80
N LEU A 858 -27.30 31.10 3.70
CA LEU A 858 -26.41 32.26 3.60
C LEU A 858 -25.67 32.28 2.26
N MET A 859 -25.10 31.14 1.85
CA MET A 859 -24.41 31.01 0.57
C MET A 859 -25.35 31.32 -0.60
N LEU A 860 -26.54 30.72 -0.63
CA LEU A 860 -27.54 30.95 -1.69
C LEU A 860 -27.95 32.42 -1.79
N LYS A 861 -28.16 33.08 -0.64
CA LYS A 861 -28.43 34.52 -0.57
C LYS A 861 -27.29 35.34 -1.17
N ARG A 862 -26.03 35.04 -0.82
CA ARG A 862 -24.87 35.74 -1.38
C ARG A 862 -24.69 35.47 -2.87
N TRP A 863 -24.97 34.26 -3.32
CA TRP A 863 -24.91 33.91 -4.73
C TRP A 863 -25.96 34.65 -5.56
N GLY A 864 -27.22 34.67 -5.13
CA GLY A 864 -28.28 35.36 -5.87
C GLY A 864 -28.17 36.90 -5.87
N ARG A 865 -27.43 37.49 -4.91
CA ARG A 865 -27.06 38.91 -4.95
C ARG A 865 -26.11 39.23 -6.12
N SER A 866 -25.14 38.36 -6.38
CA SER A 866 -24.15 38.56 -7.44
C SER A 866 -24.55 37.93 -8.78
N ASP A 867 -25.64 37.15 -8.83
CA ASP A 867 -26.03 36.36 -9.98
C ASP A 867 -27.53 36.47 -10.33
N GLU A 868 -27.84 37.24 -11.37
CA GLU A 868 -29.22 37.48 -11.81
C GLU A 868 -29.92 36.25 -12.39
N ALA A 869 -29.17 35.37 -13.07
CA ALA A 869 -29.72 34.17 -13.67
C ALA A 869 -30.16 33.19 -12.58
N LEU A 870 -29.29 32.94 -11.59
CA LEU A 870 -29.62 32.12 -10.43
C LEU A 870 -30.82 32.68 -9.67
N ARG A 871 -30.82 33.99 -9.42
CA ARG A 871 -31.90 34.67 -8.69
C ARG A 871 -33.25 34.43 -9.38
N SER A 872 -33.29 34.61 -10.70
CA SER A 872 -34.50 34.38 -11.50
C SER A 872 -34.93 32.91 -11.47
N GLU A 873 -33.97 31.98 -11.53
CA GLU A 873 -34.22 30.54 -11.44
C GLU A 873 -34.84 30.13 -10.09
N VAL A 874 -34.29 30.62 -8.98
CA VAL A 874 -34.77 30.31 -7.62
C VAL A 874 -36.16 30.90 -7.37
N LEU A 875 -36.39 32.17 -7.73
CA LEU A 875 -37.69 32.83 -7.58
C LEU A 875 -38.79 32.16 -8.43
N ALA A 876 -38.45 31.65 -9.61
CA ALA A 876 -39.36 30.92 -10.46
C ALA A 876 -39.54 29.45 -10.05
N SER A 877 -38.77 28.95 -9.07
CA SER A 877 -38.76 27.53 -8.74
C SER A 877 -40.09 27.09 -8.08
N PRO A 878 -40.68 25.96 -8.52
CA PRO A 878 -41.86 25.39 -7.86
C PRO A 878 -41.61 25.05 -6.39
N LEU A 879 -40.35 24.73 -6.05
CA LEU A 879 -39.93 24.37 -4.70
C LEU A 879 -40.06 25.54 -3.73
N LEU A 880 -39.57 26.73 -4.10
CA LEU A 880 -39.70 27.93 -3.26
C LEU A 880 -41.17 28.26 -2.99
N LYS A 881 -42.01 28.12 -4.02
CA LYS A 881 -43.45 28.34 -3.90
C LYS A 881 -44.11 27.31 -2.97
N ALA A 882 -43.71 26.05 -3.07
CA ALA A 882 -44.17 24.99 -2.18
C ALA A 882 -43.73 25.22 -0.72
N TRP A 883 -42.52 25.72 -0.48
CA TRP A 883 -42.06 26.10 0.85
C TRP A 883 -42.88 27.25 1.44
N ALA A 884 -43.18 28.30 0.65
CA ALA A 884 -43.98 29.44 1.09
C ALA A 884 -45.44 29.05 1.43
N GLU A 885 -46.02 28.13 0.66
CA GLU A 885 -47.41 27.66 0.84
C GLU A 885 -47.53 26.47 1.84
N GLY A 886 -46.41 25.86 2.22
CA GLY A 886 -46.35 24.64 3.02
C GLY A 886 -46.57 24.83 4.53
N GLU A 887 -46.72 23.72 5.25
CA GLU A 887 -46.96 23.74 6.71
C GLU A 887 -45.65 23.78 7.53
N ALA A 888 -44.52 23.36 6.96
CA ALA A 888 -43.22 23.33 7.62
C ALA A 888 -42.73 24.76 7.98
N PRO A 889 -42.61 25.12 9.27
CA PRO A 889 -42.28 26.50 9.67
C PRO A 889 -40.89 26.96 9.19
N VAL A 890 -39.90 26.06 9.23
CA VAL A 890 -38.51 26.35 8.84
C VAL A 890 -38.40 26.66 7.34
N GLN A 891 -39.09 25.88 6.50
CA GLN A 891 -39.09 26.10 5.05
C GLN A 891 -39.78 27.42 4.67
N ARG A 892 -40.88 27.77 5.35
CA ARG A 892 -41.53 29.08 5.17
C ARG A 892 -40.58 30.23 5.52
N GLU A 893 -39.87 30.12 6.64
CA GLU A 893 -38.86 31.10 7.03
C GLU A 893 -37.79 31.24 5.93
N PHE A 894 -37.30 30.14 5.36
CA PHE A 894 -36.34 30.18 4.26
C PHE A 894 -36.91 30.83 2.99
N ALA A 895 -38.17 30.55 2.65
CA ALA A 895 -38.82 31.14 1.48
C ALA A 895 -39.01 32.65 1.62
N ASP A 896 -39.45 33.11 2.79
CA ASP A 896 -39.58 34.53 3.11
C ASP A 896 -38.21 35.23 3.05
N ASP A 897 -37.18 34.62 3.64
CA ASP A 897 -35.80 35.14 3.63
C ASP A 897 -35.24 35.30 2.22
N LEU A 898 -35.41 34.28 1.35
CA LEU A 898 -34.94 34.31 -0.03
C LEU A 898 -35.72 35.32 -0.89
N THR A 899 -37.04 35.40 -0.71
CA THR A 899 -37.89 36.35 -1.43
C THR A 899 -37.50 37.79 -1.08
N PHE A 900 -37.36 38.09 0.22
CA PHE A 900 -36.89 39.40 0.69
C PHE A 900 -35.52 39.75 0.12
N GLU A 901 -34.58 38.80 0.18
CA GLU A 901 -33.21 38.99 -0.30
C GLU A 901 -33.14 39.27 -1.82
N PHE A 902 -33.97 38.58 -2.60
CA PHE A 902 -33.89 38.63 -4.06
C PHE A 902 -34.76 39.71 -4.70
N GLU A 903 -35.89 40.06 -4.09
CA GLU A 903 -36.81 41.08 -4.64
C GLU A 903 -36.64 42.45 -3.97
N GLU A 904 -36.48 42.49 -2.64
CA GLU A 904 -36.54 43.75 -1.87
C GLU A 904 -35.15 44.34 -1.54
N PHE A 905 -34.17 43.50 -1.19
CA PHE A 905 -32.84 43.97 -0.77
C PHE A 905 -32.02 44.57 -1.93
N ILE A 906 -32.11 44.01 -3.14
CA ILE A 906 -31.35 44.47 -4.32
C ILE A 906 -31.94 45.76 -4.91
N THR A 907 -33.23 46.02 -4.73
CA THR A 907 -33.91 47.23 -5.23
C THR A 907 -33.72 48.45 -4.32
N ASN A 908 -33.29 48.25 -3.06
CA ASN A 908 -32.93 49.30 -2.10
C ASN A 908 -31.70 48.88 -1.25
N PRO A 909 -30.47 48.94 -1.80
CA PRO A 909 -29.26 48.69 -1.03
C PRO A 909 -29.02 49.86 -0.08
N SER A 910 -29.34 49.69 1.21
CA SER A 910 -29.05 50.66 2.28
C SER A 910 -27.57 50.76 2.61
#